data_AF-A0A427XKW1-F1
#
_entry.id   AF-A0A427XKW1-F1
#
_cell.length_a   1.000
_cell.length_b   1.000
_cell.length_c   1.000
_cell.angle_alpha   90.00
_cell.angle_beta   90.00
_cell.angle_gamma   90.00
#
_symmetry.space_group_name_H-M   'P 1'
#
loop_
_entity.id
_entity.type
_entity.pdbx_description
1 polymer ?
#
loop_
_entity_poly.entity_id
_entity_poly.type
_entity_poly.pdbx_seq_one_letter_code
_entity_poly.pdbx_strand_id
1 'polypeptide(L)'
;MQKVPDIDPYIKKPGSTASFRDPRPQRGNSALTTRLQTSGGQAPIHSPLHITPRSTAERCPRSWNGQDFPGVDLLQFLVRSESRSPRSPSSAVLGPQLRLVIRRALRARNGTDHPSHRRSITPPANQMKKDSNDVYEDVAAMDYTKQPATVHIENTADDNLVAVEASQNVLKLTDLKWSTWGAVLAMFVTSFGTNSSYILIMNTTAAVGAAYHDTTTVSWYGTAYGLAQVSALLFAFSLSDIMGRKPFFIIGLVISIAGHVVGLAGHNGTHVIVACALMGFASGMTGISAAALPEILPNKFKPLASGIQEMAAALWAIFGGLFGYLLASAGWARLDFLFGAVLHSIALALIVFLYFPPENPIGLPGSKWEQARHLDYVGILTLVSSMLLLLVSINLGGGTYGWHSPMTWGLFAGSLGLLSITVAWEWAGKCKLPIVPRVLFKYKRNYVCMLVCAFASGYCLMVQVVLWPYLCTHLWTQDPIKIGLMVIPSGVGMLVGNVGISYFTRFIKRTDLQLSAAFALSTACVGLLGVLNANNMPGGLALSFFIGAFISMLLVLVTVQVVFAIPQEHLGAGMGLCGAIRSIGGTVGMTIWFSLMYTKLGQETYQVIDAVIAQGVNATQAALIAGAAINGGAPAVVSLGFSDAVASAIDVVVKGVWHDVFRLIGIVAASMTGMGFICSLAARDVFHLYNDGRAVNLDAGDARHREVVKGTIEEQVHEADVRVKV
;
A
#
# COMPACT_ATOMS: atom_id res chain seq x y z
N MET A 1 -40.17 26.96 -27.73
CA MET A 1 -40.45 26.62 -29.14
C MET A 1 -39.72 25.33 -29.48
N GLN A 2 -40.32 24.43 -30.25
CA GLN A 2 -39.74 23.20 -30.82
C GLN A 2 -39.13 22.16 -29.82
N LYS A 3 -39.09 20.87 -30.16
CA LYS A 3 -40.18 19.99 -30.65
C LYS A 3 -39.77 18.54 -30.35
N VAL A 4 -40.64 17.77 -29.68
CA VAL A 4 -40.47 16.31 -29.51
C VAL A 4 -41.30 15.61 -30.59
N PRO A 5 -40.84 14.48 -31.16
CA PRO A 5 -41.66 13.65 -32.05
C PRO A 5 -42.31 12.47 -31.29
N ASP A 6 -43.64 12.46 -31.25
CA ASP A 6 -44.43 11.26 -30.93
C ASP A 6 -44.57 10.37 -32.17
N ILE A 7 -44.72 9.04 -31.98
CA ILE A 7 -45.41 8.16 -32.95
C ILE A 7 -46.37 7.24 -32.18
N ASP A 8 -47.62 7.26 -32.66
CA ASP A 8 -48.88 6.81 -32.04
C ASP A 8 -49.11 5.27 -31.91
N PRO A 9 -50.19 4.83 -31.22
CA PRO A 9 -50.56 3.43 -30.95
C PRO A 9 -51.66 2.90 -31.91
N TYR A 10 -52.18 1.68 -31.65
CA TYR A 10 -53.45 1.21 -32.23
C TYR A 10 -54.32 0.38 -31.24
N ILE A 11 -55.64 0.43 -31.44
CA ILE A 11 -56.69 -0.12 -30.57
C ILE A 11 -57.86 -0.66 -31.41
N LYS A 12 -58.46 -1.83 -31.09
CA LYS A 12 -59.94 -2.08 -31.07
C LYS A 12 -60.38 -3.48 -30.55
N LYS A 13 -61.68 -3.57 -30.23
CA LYS A 13 -62.47 -4.67 -29.58
C LYS A 13 -63.38 -5.39 -30.66
N PRO A 14 -64.50 -6.14 -30.40
CA PRO A 14 -65.17 -6.58 -29.14
C PRO A 14 -65.89 -7.97 -29.08
N GLY A 15 -66.21 -8.43 -27.84
CA GLY A 15 -67.31 -9.38 -27.49
C GLY A 15 -67.09 -10.89 -27.72
N SER A 16 -67.79 -11.85 -27.09
CA SER A 16 -68.73 -11.94 -25.93
C SER A 16 -69.09 -13.45 -25.71
N THR A 17 -69.81 -14.01 -24.70
CA THR A 17 -70.72 -13.59 -23.59
C THR A 17 -70.59 -14.56 -22.36
N ALA A 18 -71.35 -14.33 -21.27
CA ALA A 18 -71.86 -15.31 -20.25
C ALA A 18 -70.88 -16.20 -19.39
N SER A 19 -71.19 -16.67 -18.16
CA SER A 19 -72.13 -16.22 -17.11
C SER A 19 -71.89 -16.95 -15.75
N PHE A 20 -72.00 -16.23 -14.62
CA PHE A 20 -72.48 -16.68 -13.28
C PHE A 20 -72.05 -18.06 -12.69
N ARG A 21 -71.13 -18.08 -11.70
CA ARG A 21 -71.41 -18.24 -10.23
C ARG A 21 -70.17 -18.56 -9.35
N ASP A 22 -70.31 -18.19 -8.08
CA ASP A 22 -69.48 -18.44 -6.88
C ASP A 22 -70.51 -18.71 -5.72
N PRO A 23 -70.22 -19.12 -4.44
CA PRO A 23 -68.94 -19.47 -3.79
C PRO A 23 -68.94 -20.67 -2.78
N ARG A 24 -67.73 -21.09 -2.33
CA ARG A 24 -67.38 -21.63 -0.97
C ARG A 24 -68.00 -23.01 -0.52
N PRO A 25 -67.70 -23.58 0.68
CA PRO A 25 -66.37 -23.99 1.24
C PRO A 25 -66.39 -25.33 2.05
N GLN A 26 -65.24 -25.80 2.59
CA GLN A 26 -64.97 -26.42 3.94
C GLN A 26 -63.69 -27.31 3.97
N ARG A 27 -62.83 -27.28 5.02
CA ARG A 27 -62.69 -28.18 6.21
C ARG A 27 -62.74 -29.70 5.91
N GLY A 28 -61.91 -30.59 6.46
CA GLY A 28 -60.74 -30.46 7.38
C GLY A 28 -60.34 -31.82 8.04
N ASN A 29 -59.26 -31.83 8.84
CA ASN A 29 -58.85 -32.86 9.85
C ASN A 29 -58.30 -34.26 9.47
N SER A 30 -56.97 -34.40 9.61
CA SER A 30 -56.23 -35.33 10.52
C SER A 30 -56.23 -36.89 10.41
N ALA A 31 -55.01 -37.42 10.27
CA ALA A 31 -54.32 -38.42 11.16
C ALA A 31 -54.20 -39.94 10.83
N LEU A 32 -52.96 -40.43 11.09
CA LEU A 32 -52.53 -41.75 11.62
C LEU A 32 -52.74 -43.08 10.82
N THR A 33 -51.64 -43.61 10.25
CA THR A 33 -50.92 -44.88 10.65
C THR A 33 -49.89 -45.27 9.55
N THR A 34 -48.59 -45.45 9.78
CA THR A 34 -47.83 -46.47 10.56
C THR A 34 -47.53 -47.78 9.80
N ARG A 35 -46.29 -47.95 9.32
CA ARG A 35 -45.52 -49.22 9.29
C ARG A 35 -44.01 -48.98 9.12
N LEU A 36 -43.18 -49.90 9.62
CA LEU A 36 -41.71 -49.84 9.62
C LEU A 36 -41.09 -50.98 8.81
N GLN A 37 -39.88 -50.76 8.25
CA GLN A 37 -38.68 -51.63 8.36
C GLN A 37 -37.48 -50.96 7.62
N THR A 38 -36.40 -50.56 8.30
CA THR A 38 -35.07 -51.25 8.44
C THR A 38 -34.26 -51.41 7.14
N SER A 39 -32.94 -51.15 7.08
CA SER A 39 -31.93 -50.80 8.12
C SER A 39 -30.59 -50.33 7.55
N GLY A 40 -29.79 -49.59 8.35
CA GLY A 40 -28.39 -49.16 8.09
C GLY A 40 -28.30 -47.69 7.64
N GLY A 41 -27.50 -46.79 8.23
CA GLY A 41 -26.40 -46.90 9.21
C GLY A 41 -25.05 -46.66 8.51
N GLN A 42 -24.15 -45.75 8.91
CA GLN A 42 -23.90 -44.98 10.16
C GLN A 42 -23.34 -43.57 9.79
N ALA A 43 -23.09 -42.59 10.67
CA ALA A 43 -23.78 -42.10 11.89
C ALA A 43 -23.11 -40.76 12.33
N PRO A 44 -23.86 -39.72 12.73
CA PRO A 44 -23.33 -38.54 13.42
C PRO A 44 -23.80 -38.46 14.88
N ILE A 45 -22.96 -37.95 15.81
CA ILE A 45 -23.34 -37.38 17.13
C ILE A 45 -22.11 -36.76 17.80
N HIS A 46 -22.23 -35.54 18.31
CA HIS A 46 -22.01 -35.21 19.73
C HIS A 46 -22.60 -33.84 20.07
N SER A 47 -23.25 -33.75 21.23
CA SER A 47 -24.20 -32.69 21.59
C SER A 47 -23.61 -31.67 22.59
N PRO A 48 -24.15 -30.44 22.67
CA PRO A 48 -23.73 -29.46 23.67
C PRO A 48 -24.20 -29.83 25.08
N LEU A 49 -23.47 -29.35 26.10
CA LEU A 49 -23.72 -29.68 27.51
C LEU A 49 -24.19 -28.44 28.29
N HIS A 50 -25.46 -28.42 28.67
CA HIS A 50 -26.01 -27.45 29.63
C HIS A 50 -25.69 -27.86 31.07
N ILE A 51 -25.38 -26.87 31.93
CA ILE A 51 -25.46 -27.00 33.38
C ILE A 51 -26.19 -25.77 33.93
N THR A 52 -27.15 -25.99 34.82
CA THR A 52 -27.90 -24.95 35.56
C THR A 52 -27.99 -25.34 37.04
N PRO A 53 -28.60 -24.55 37.95
CA PRO A 53 -27.82 -23.78 38.92
C PRO A 53 -27.89 -24.35 40.35
N ARG A 54 -27.02 -23.85 41.24
CA ARG A 54 -27.22 -23.96 42.69
C ARG A 54 -26.98 -22.64 43.39
N SER A 55 -27.88 -22.33 44.32
CA SER A 55 -27.90 -21.13 45.14
C SER A 55 -27.46 -21.44 46.57
N THR A 56 -26.48 -20.70 47.09
CA THR A 56 -26.31 -20.44 48.52
C THR A 56 -25.84 -19.00 48.65
N ALA A 57 -26.66 -18.14 49.22
CA ALA A 57 -26.23 -16.80 49.63
C ALA A 57 -25.63 -16.88 51.04
N GLU A 58 -24.60 -16.08 51.34
CA GLU A 58 -24.48 -15.46 52.66
C GLU A 58 -23.58 -14.20 52.66
N ARG A 59 -24.12 -13.13 53.26
CA ARG A 59 -23.48 -12.07 54.07
C ARG A 59 -22.15 -11.43 53.62
N CYS A 60 -22.20 -10.12 53.35
CA CYS A 60 -21.11 -9.22 53.77
C CYS A 60 -20.98 -9.22 55.30
N PRO A 61 -19.78 -8.89 55.82
CA PRO A 61 -19.70 -7.69 56.67
C PRO A 61 -18.60 -6.71 56.24
N ARG A 62 -18.62 -5.53 56.86
CA ARG A 62 -17.61 -4.45 56.69
C ARG A 62 -16.49 -4.56 57.73
N SER A 63 -15.45 -3.74 57.52
CA SER A 63 -14.83 -2.81 58.50
C SER A 63 -13.54 -3.22 59.23
N TRP A 64 -12.83 -2.16 59.67
CA TRP A 64 -11.53 -2.07 60.37
C TRP A 64 -10.32 -2.41 59.49
N ASN A 65 -9.41 -1.45 59.24
CA ASN A 65 -8.44 -0.80 60.15
C ASN A 65 -7.37 -1.81 60.64
N GLY A 66 -6.06 -1.60 60.50
CA GLY A 66 -5.34 -0.49 59.86
C GLY A 66 -4.02 -0.18 60.59
N GLN A 67 -2.89 -0.26 59.87
CA GLN A 67 -1.51 0.19 60.16
C GLN A 67 -0.62 -0.52 59.11
N ASP A 68 0.37 0.10 58.43
CA ASP A 68 1.03 1.40 58.63
C ASP A 68 1.05 2.31 57.37
N PHE A 69 1.39 3.58 57.59
CA PHE A 69 1.69 4.65 56.61
C PHE A 69 3.18 5.08 56.75
N PRO A 70 3.78 5.97 55.93
CA PRO A 70 3.25 6.79 54.82
C PRO A 70 3.93 6.49 53.45
N GLY A 71 3.62 7.09 52.30
CA GLY A 71 2.90 8.34 51.97
C GLY A 71 3.89 9.50 51.67
N VAL A 72 3.64 10.49 50.80
CA VAL A 72 2.52 10.89 49.92
C VAL A 72 3.11 11.65 48.69
N ASP A 73 2.30 11.97 47.68
CA ASP A 73 2.60 12.85 46.52
C ASP A 73 3.47 14.09 46.79
N LEU A 74 4.15 14.58 45.74
CA LEU A 74 3.98 15.99 45.39
C LEU A 74 4.23 16.31 43.90
N LEU A 75 3.17 16.75 43.22
CA LEU A 75 3.28 17.62 42.05
C LEU A 75 3.36 19.07 42.56
N GLN A 76 4.24 19.89 41.95
CA GLN A 76 4.58 21.28 42.32
C GLN A 76 5.58 21.43 43.49
N PHE A 77 6.79 21.93 43.16
CA PHE A 77 7.55 22.78 44.09
C PHE A 77 7.95 24.10 43.41
N LEU A 78 7.11 25.11 43.66
CA LEU A 78 7.35 26.55 43.60
C LEU A 78 7.62 27.29 42.27
N VAL A 79 7.09 28.52 42.28
CA VAL A 79 7.22 29.64 41.34
C VAL A 79 7.53 30.89 42.19
N ARG A 80 8.10 31.94 41.57
CA ARG A 80 8.60 33.23 42.13
C ARG A 80 10.00 33.16 42.77
N SER A 81 10.78 34.25 42.73
CA SER A 81 10.48 35.65 42.36
C SER A 81 11.18 36.11 41.05
N GLU A 82 10.51 36.87 40.16
CA GLU A 82 10.61 38.34 39.95
C GLU A 82 11.95 38.84 39.32
N SER A 83 12.00 39.78 38.36
CA SER A 83 10.95 40.56 37.66
C SER A 83 11.43 41.16 36.31
N ARG A 84 10.49 41.79 35.58
CA ARG A 84 10.64 42.83 34.52
C ARG A 84 11.22 42.47 33.14
N SER A 85 10.51 42.98 32.12
CA SER A 85 10.93 43.24 30.73
C SER A 85 11.25 44.75 30.57
N PRO A 86 11.51 45.37 29.38
CA PRO A 86 11.49 44.85 28.00
C PRO A 86 12.65 45.37 27.07
N ARG A 87 12.49 45.13 25.75
CA ARG A 87 13.14 45.78 24.56
C ARG A 87 14.41 45.14 23.97
N SER A 88 14.60 45.45 22.69
CA SER A 88 15.75 45.25 21.79
C SER A 88 16.28 46.62 21.34
N PRO A 89 17.30 46.75 20.45
CA PRO A 89 18.28 45.78 19.92
C PRO A 89 19.76 46.24 20.08
N SER A 90 20.71 45.63 19.35
CA SER A 90 21.97 46.20 18.75
C SER A 90 23.37 45.67 19.18
N SER A 91 24.24 45.50 18.15
CA SER A 91 25.72 45.59 18.05
C SER A 91 26.73 44.97 19.05
N ALA A 92 27.55 44.04 18.51
CA ALA A 92 29.00 43.78 18.79
C ALA A 92 29.39 43.24 20.21
N VAL A 93 30.59 42.69 20.53
CA VAL A 93 31.99 42.78 20.03
C VAL A 93 32.80 41.48 20.30
N LEU A 94 33.61 40.97 19.34
CA LEU A 94 34.71 39.95 19.45
C LEU A 94 34.40 38.58 20.15
N GLY A 95 35.23 37.52 20.12
CA GLY A 95 36.61 37.30 19.64
C GLY A 95 36.95 35.80 19.35
N PRO A 96 38.21 35.41 19.11
CA PRO A 96 38.51 34.32 18.15
C PRO A 96 39.09 32.99 18.69
N GLN A 97 38.61 31.85 18.17
CA GLN A 97 39.30 30.52 18.23
C GLN A 97 39.24 29.66 16.94
N LEU A 98 39.05 30.27 15.77
CA LEU A 98 38.95 29.55 14.48
C LEU A 98 40.31 29.34 13.76
N ARG A 99 41.34 28.84 14.45
CA ARG A 99 42.72 28.74 13.89
C ARG A 99 43.53 27.47 14.22
N LEU A 100 42.89 26.35 14.60
CA LEU A 100 43.60 25.17 15.15
C LEU A 100 43.55 23.86 14.34
N VAL A 101 42.88 23.80 13.17
CA VAL A 101 42.81 22.57 12.34
C VAL A 101 43.71 22.63 11.08
N ILE A 102 43.82 23.80 10.43
CA ILE A 102 44.52 23.94 9.13
C ILE A 102 46.06 23.83 9.24
N ARG A 103 46.64 23.85 10.45
CA ARG A 103 48.10 23.89 10.67
C ARG A 103 48.83 22.53 10.73
N ARG A 104 48.16 21.39 10.52
CA ARG A 104 48.80 20.04 10.56
C ARG A 104 49.12 19.40 9.20
N ALA A 105 48.80 20.03 8.07
CA ALA A 105 48.91 19.40 6.75
C ALA A 105 50.21 19.68 5.94
N LEU A 106 51.09 20.59 6.41
CA LEU A 106 52.21 21.10 5.58
C LEU A 106 53.53 21.27 6.37
N ARG A 107 54.15 20.17 6.82
CA ARG A 107 55.59 20.10 7.20
C ARG A 107 56.08 18.66 7.49
N ALA A 108 56.48 17.93 6.44
CA ALA A 108 57.45 16.82 6.49
C ALA A 108 57.86 16.41 5.06
N ARG A 109 59.04 16.84 4.59
CA ARG A 109 59.65 16.38 3.33
C ARG A 109 61.18 16.41 3.50
N ASN A 110 61.87 15.39 2.97
CA ASN A 110 63.33 15.16 2.88
C ASN A 110 63.98 14.35 4.03
N GLY A 111 64.75 13.33 3.64
CA GLY A 111 65.73 12.57 4.46
C GLY A 111 65.17 11.41 5.30
N THR A 112 65.84 10.25 5.44
CA THR A 112 67.07 9.74 4.80
C THR A 112 67.10 8.19 4.79
N ASP A 113 67.81 7.63 3.80
CA ASP A 113 68.54 6.33 3.79
C ASP A 113 67.83 4.96 3.85
N HIS A 114 68.63 3.96 3.48
CA HIS A 114 68.33 2.58 3.09
C HIS A 114 68.72 1.58 4.22
N PRO A 115 68.21 0.33 4.24
CA PRO A 115 68.73 -0.71 3.34
C PRO A 115 67.69 -1.73 2.82
N SER A 116 68.20 -2.73 2.11
CA SER A 116 67.47 -3.68 1.28
C SER A 116 66.98 -4.94 2.01
N HIS A 117 65.96 -5.59 1.44
CA HIS A 117 65.90 -7.05 1.44
C HIS A 117 65.33 -7.60 0.13
N ARG A 118 66.14 -8.38 -0.60
CA ARG A 118 65.70 -9.20 -1.75
C ARG A 118 64.99 -10.45 -1.25
N ARG A 119 63.84 -10.80 -1.84
CA ARG A 119 63.45 -12.20 -2.10
C ARG A 119 62.72 -12.30 -3.44
N SER A 120 63.21 -13.20 -4.29
CA SER A 120 62.65 -13.56 -5.59
C SER A 120 61.95 -14.91 -5.49
N ILE A 121 60.72 -15.02 -6.00
CA ILE A 121 60.10 -16.30 -6.38
C ILE A 121 59.44 -16.09 -7.74
N THR A 122 59.82 -16.92 -8.71
CA THR A 122 59.21 -16.99 -10.04
C THR A 122 57.97 -17.89 -10.02
N PRO A 123 56.89 -17.58 -10.75
CA PRO A 123 55.80 -18.53 -10.96
C PRO A 123 56.25 -19.65 -11.92
N PRO A 124 55.90 -20.93 -11.64
CA PRO A 124 56.02 -22.00 -12.63
C PRO A 124 54.90 -21.89 -13.67
N ALA A 125 55.17 -22.34 -14.90
CA ALA A 125 54.16 -22.48 -15.94
C ALA A 125 53.31 -23.75 -15.76
N ASN A 126 52.18 -23.79 -16.48
CA ASN A 126 51.28 -24.94 -16.69
C ASN A 126 50.54 -25.51 -15.46
N GLN A 127 49.30 -25.05 -15.28
CA GLN A 127 48.18 -25.97 -14.98
C GLN A 127 46.87 -25.46 -15.59
N MET A 128 46.49 -26.00 -16.75
CA MET A 128 45.16 -25.78 -17.34
C MET A 128 44.12 -26.67 -16.66
N LYS A 129 43.45 -26.13 -15.64
CA LYS A 129 42.04 -26.37 -15.26
C LYS A 129 41.72 -25.60 -13.98
N LYS A 130 40.76 -24.68 -14.07
CA LYS A 130 40.02 -24.13 -12.92
C LYS A 130 38.54 -24.31 -13.22
N ASP A 131 37.78 -24.78 -12.24
CA ASP A 131 36.37 -25.13 -12.43
C ASP A 131 35.47 -23.89 -12.41
N SER A 132 34.25 -24.02 -12.94
CA SER A 132 33.28 -22.92 -13.12
C SER A 132 32.70 -22.35 -11.82
N ASN A 133 33.21 -22.74 -10.66
CA ASN A 133 32.71 -22.31 -9.34
C ASN A 133 33.38 -21.01 -8.86
N ASP A 134 34.67 -20.83 -9.14
CA ASP A 134 35.50 -19.74 -8.61
C ASP A 134 34.99 -18.34 -9.01
N VAL A 135 34.36 -18.23 -10.19
CA VAL A 135 33.76 -16.99 -10.71
C VAL A 135 32.67 -16.43 -9.78
N TYR A 136 32.05 -17.29 -8.95
CA TYR A 136 31.07 -16.88 -7.94
C TYR A 136 31.68 -16.53 -6.58
N GLU A 137 32.98 -16.77 -6.35
CA GLU A 137 33.66 -16.32 -5.13
C GLU A 137 34.21 -14.90 -5.26
N ASP A 138 34.80 -14.53 -6.41
CA ASP A 138 35.36 -13.18 -6.64
C ASP A 138 34.31 -12.07 -6.46
N VAL A 139 33.05 -12.31 -6.84
CA VAL A 139 31.93 -11.36 -6.64
C VAL A 139 31.56 -11.19 -5.16
N ALA A 140 31.79 -12.21 -4.34
CA ALA A 140 31.56 -12.16 -2.89
C ALA A 140 32.77 -11.67 -2.08
N ALA A 141 33.97 -11.74 -2.67
CA ALA A 141 35.25 -11.53 -1.98
C ALA A 141 35.93 -10.16 -2.26
N MET A 142 35.30 -9.24 -2.99
CA MET A 142 35.87 -7.91 -3.25
C MET A 142 36.10 -7.09 -1.95
N ASP A 143 37.36 -6.98 -1.55
CA ASP A 143 37.81 -6.15 -0.42
C ASP A 143 37.90 -4.67 -0.83
N TYR A 144 36.83 -3.92 -0.51
CA TYR A 144 36.69 -2.48 -0.80
C TYR A 144 37.56 -1.54 0.07
N THR A 145 38.63 -2.03 0.72
CA THR A 145 39.53 -1.19 1.54
C THR A 145 40.65 -0.51 0.75
N LYS A 146 40.95 -0.95 -0.48
CA LYS A 146 42.00 -0.33 -1.32
C LYS A 146 41.43 0.80 -2.19
N GLN A 147 41.94 2.02 -1.98
CA GLN A 147 41.82 3.08 -2.97
C GLN A 147 42.59 2.68 -4.24
N PRO A 148 42.09 2.95 -5.46
CA PRO A 148 42.89 2.82 -6.66
C PRO A 148 44.06 3.80 -6.61
N ALA A 149 45.25 3.35 -7.00
CA ALA A 149 46.41 4.23 -7.11
C ALA A 149 46.14 5.30 -8.16
N THR A 150 46.36 6.58 -7.81
CA THR A 150 46.14 7.71 -8.72
C THR A 150 47.19 7.70 -9.82
N VAL A 151 46.84 7.11 -10.97
CA VAL A 151 47.55 7.36 -12.23
C VAL A 151 47.33 8.83 -12.58
N HIS A 152 48.41 9.62 -12.58
CA HIS A 152 48.37 10.98 -13.10
C HIS A 152 48.25 10.93 -14.62
N ILE A 153 47.02 11.07 -15.12
CA ILE A 153 46.77 11.48 -16.51
C ILE A 153 46.99 12.99 -16.55
N GLU A 154 47.84 13.45 -17.48
CA GLU A 154 48.16 14.86 -17.66
C GLU A 154 47.07 15.53 -18.50
N ASN A 155 45.97 15.90 -17.85
CA ASN A 155 44.81 16.51 -18.51
C ASN A 155 45.21 17.82 -19.21
N THR A 156 45.08 17.86 -20.54
CA THR A 156 45.11 19.11 -21.29
C THR A 156 43.82 19.92 -21.03
N ALA A 157 43.86 21.23 -21.28
CA ALA A 157 42.73 22.11 -20.99
C ALA A 157 41.51 21.84 -21.91
N ASP A 158 41.76 21.40 -23.14
CA ASP A 158 40.75 21.30 -24.20
C ASP A 158 39.82 20.08 -24.02
N ASP A 159 40.34 18.93 -23.55
CA ASP A 159 39.50 17.76 -23.22
C ASP A 159 38.43 18.09 -22.17
N ASN A 160 38.74 19.01 -21.24
CA ASN A 160 37.79 19.45 -20.23
C ASN A 160 36.70 20.36 -20.83
N LEU A 161 36.98 21.10 -21.90
CA LEU A 161 35.98 21.88 -22.62
C LEU A 161 35.05 20.98 -23.42
N VAL A 162 35.60 20.00 -24.17
CA VAL A 162 34.81 19.02 -24.93
C VAL A 162 33.93 18.17 -24.02
N ALA A 163 34.44 17.74 -22.86
CA ALA A 163 33.66 17.01 -21.86
C ALA A 163 32.54 17.86 -21.23
N VAL A 164 32.77 19.16 -21.03
CA VAL A 164 31.74 20.09 -20.53
C VAL A 164 30.67 20.36 -21.58
N GLU A 165 31.01 20.54 -22.87
CA GLU A 165 30.01 20.71 -23.93
C GLU A 165 29.18 19.43 -24.15
N ALA A 166 29.81 18.25 -24.13
CA ALA A 166 29.11 16.97 -24.18
C ALA A 166 28.08 16.79 -23.03
N SER A 167 28.33 17.40 -21.87
CA SER A 167 27.43 17.35 -20.71
C SER A 167 26.17 18.22 -20.83
N GLN A 168 26.06 19.10 -21.83
CA GLN A 168 24.94 20.06 -21.96
C GLN A 168 23.74 19.55 -22.78
N ASN A 169 23.78 18.33 -23.32
CA ASN A 169 22.66 17.72 -24.03
C ASN A 169 21.57 17.24 -23.06
N VAL A 170 20.84 18.20 -22.45
CA VAL A 170 19.77 17.99 -21.47
C VAL A 170 18.59 17.24 -22.11
N LEU A 171 18.67 15.91 -22.13
CA LEU A 171 17.83 14.98 -22.87
C LEU A 171 16.34 15.22 -22.58
N LYS A 172 15.60 15.79 -23.54
CA LYS A 172 14.23 16.26 -23.31
C LYS A 172 13.25 15.10 -23.37
N LEU A 173 12.06 15.29 -22.79
CA LEU A 173 11.00 14.28 -22.82
C LEU A 173 10.52 13.95 -24.25
N THR A 174 10.73 14.89 -25.19
CA THR A 174 10.53 14.76 -26.64
C THR A 174 11.53 13.84 -27.33
N ASP A 175 12.69 13.62 -26.73
CA ASP A 175 13.84 12.97 -27.38
C ASP A 175 13.86 11.45 -27.07
N LEU A 176 12.88 10.98 -26.29
CA LEU A 176 12.65 9.57 -25.97
C LEU A 176 11.99 8.85 -27.15
N LYS A 177 12.62 7.75 -27.61
CA LYS A 177 12.09 6.90 -28.69
C LYS A 177 10.69 6.35 -28.36
N TRP A 178 9.89 6.07 -29.38
CA TRP A 178 8.54 5.50 -29.27
C TRP A 178 8.49 4.18 -28.46
N SER A 179 9.58 3.38 -28.48
CA SER A 179 9.80 2.21 -27.61
C SER A 179 9.57 2.52 -26.13
N THR A 180 10.08 3.65 -25.66
CA THR A 180 9.95 4.10 -24.26
C THR A 180 8.50 4.48 -23.95
N TRP A 181 7.85 5.25 -24.82
CA TRP A 181 6.45 5.64 -24.63
C TRP A 181 5.48 4.47 -24.69
N GLY A 182 5.73 3.49 -25.55
CA GLY A 182 4.98 2.22 -25.59
C GLY A 182 5.11 1.41 -24.30
N ALA A 183 6.31 1.34 -23.72
CA ALA A 183 6.53 0.69 -22.42
C ALA A 183 5.85 1.45 -21.25
N VAL A 184 5.93 2.80 -21.25
CA VAL A 184 5.21 3.67 -20.28
C VAL A 184 3.70 3.42 -20.34
N LEU A 185 3.12 3.37 -21.54
CA LEU A 185 1.71 3.07 -21.75
C LEU A 185 1.35 1.65 -21.27
N ALA A 186 2.17 0.64 -21.58
CA ALA A 186 1.95 -0.73 -21.15
C ALA A 186 1.94 -0.87 -19.61
N MET A 187 2.85 -0.19 -18.92
CA MET A 187 2.89 -0.17 -17.45
C MET A 187 1.74 0.64 -16.83
N PHE A 188 1.33 1.75 -17.45
CA PHE A 188 0.14 2.49 -17.04
C PHE A 188 -1.13 1.63 -17.15
N VAL A 189 -1.37 1.00 -18.30
CA VAL A 189 -2.57 0.15 -18.52
C VAL A 189 -2.55 -1.09 -17.62
N THR A 190 -1.38 -1.70 -17.39
CA THR A 190 -1.19 -2.77 -16.40
C THR A 190 -1.64 -2.33 -15.00
N SER A 191 -1.23 -1.13 -14.59
CA SER A 191 -1.52 -0.60 -13.25
C SER A 191 -2.96 -0.09 -13.14
N PHE A 192 -3.55 0.41 -14.23
CA PHE A 192 -4.97 0.76 -14.31
C PHE A 192 -5.87 -0.47 -14.23
N GLY A 193 -5.52 -1.56 -14.93
CA GLY A 193 -6.16 -2.86 -14.75
C GLY A 193 -6.05 -3.35 -13.31
N THR A 194 -4.83 -3.37 -12.76
CA THR A 194 -4.55 -3.85 -11.39
C THR A 194 -5.34 -3.09 -10.33
N ASN A 195 -5.47 -1.76 -10.45
CA ASN A 195 -6.28 -0.96 -9.53
C ASN A 195 -7.79 -1.20 -9.69
N SER A 196 -8.27 -1.48 -10.91
CA SER A 196 -9.70 -1.80 -11.15
C SER A 196 -10.12 -3.06 -10.40
N SER A 197 -9.29 -4.12 -10.40
CA SER A 197 -9.59 -5.40 -9.74
C SER A 197 -9.79 -5.28 -8.23
N TYR A 198 -9.17 -4.29 -7.59
CA TYR A 198 -9.44 -4.00 -6.19
C TYR A 198 -10.63 -3.06 -6.06
N ILE A 199 -10.53 -1.85 -6.62
CA ILE A 199 -11.46 -0.75 -6.30
C ILE A 199 -12.86 -1.03 -6.84
N LEU A 200 -13.01 -1.57 -8.06
CA LEU A 200 -14.33 -1.85 -8.62
C LEU A 200 -15.02 -2.98 -7.83
N ILE A 201 -14.29 -4.06 -7.58
CA ILE A 201 -14.82 -5.26 -6.92
C ILE A 201 -15.20 -4.97 -5.47
N MET A 202 -14.44 -4.15 -4.73
CA MET A 202 -14.84 -3.74 -3.37
C MET A 202 -16.15 -2.93 -3.35
N ASN A 203 -16.49 -2.21 -4.43
CA ASN A 203 -17.76 -1.46 -4.53
C ASN A 203 -18.94 -2.30 -5.04
N THR A 204 -18.72 -3.33 -5.86
CA THR A 204 -19.77 -4.28 -6.31
C THR A 204 -20.02 -5.40 -5.30
N THR A 205 -19.04 -5.71 -4.44
CA THR A 205 -18.99 -6.86 -3.51
C THR A 205 -20.30 -7.16 -2.78
N ALA A 206 -20.98 -6.14 -2.24
CA ALA A 206 -22.25 -6.33 -1.51
C ALA A 206 -23.37 -6.86 -2.42
N ALA A 207 -23.48 -6.36 -3.65
CA ALA A 207 -24.44 -6.83 -4.63
C ALA A 207 -24.07 -8.20 -5.19
N VAL A 208 -22.76 -8.49 -5.34
CA VAL A 208 -22.27 -9.82 -5.75
C VAL A 208 -22.62 -10.88 -4.69
N GLY A 209 -22.39 -10.61 -3.39
CA GLY A 209 -22.77 -11.51 -2.30
C GLY A 209 -24.28 -11.71 -2.18
N ALA A 210 -25.06 -10.64 -2.29
CA ALA A 210 -26.53 -10.71 -2.31
C ALA A 210 -27.05 -11.58 -3.47
N ALA A 211 -26.42 -11.50 -4.65
CA ALA A 211 -26.74 -12.32 -5.84
C ALA A 211 -26.30 -13.79 -5.75
N TYR A 212 -25.71 -14.22 -4.63
CA TYR A 212 -25.48 -15.63 -4.27
C TYR A 212 -26.21 -16.04 -2.98
N HIS A 213 -26.98 -15.13 -2.36
CA HIS A 213 -27.56 -15.28 -1.02
C HIS A 213 -26.54 -15.61 0.09
N ASP A 214 -25.27 -15.28 -0.13
CA ASP A 214 -24.17 -15.49 0.81
C ASP A 214 -23.48 -14.15 1.12
N THR A 215 -23.89 -13.56 2.24
CA THR A 215 -23.29 -12.35 2.82
C THR A 215 -22.16 -12.67 3.80
N THR A 216 -21.88 -13.95 4.07
CA THR A 216 -20.87 -14.37 5.07
C THR A 216 -19.46 -14.35 4.49
N THR A 217 -19.32 -14.75 3.22
CA THR A 217 -18.05 -14.75 2.48
C THR A 217 -17.60 -13.36 2.01
N VAL A 218 -18.50 -12.39 1.93
CA VAL A 218 -18.24 -10.99 1.52
C VAL A 218 -17.08 -10.35 2.28
N SER A 219 -16.96 -10.61 3.59
CA SER A 219 -15.87 -10.09 4.44
C SER A 219 -14.47 -10.62 4.04
N TRP A 220 -14.41 -11.75 3.33
CA TRP A 220 -13.17 -12.38 2.90
C TRP A 220 -12.70 -11.90 1.52
N TYR A 221 -13.52 -11.24 0.71
CA TYR A 221 -13.15 -10.86 -0.66
C TYR A 221 -11.92 -9.90 -0.66
N GLY A 222 -12.00 -8.79 0.08
CA GLY A 222 -10.88 -7.85 0.21
C GLY A 222 -9.67 -8.44 0.96
N THR A 223 -9.94 -9.26 1.98
CA THR A 223 -8.90 -9.91 2.79
C THR A 223 -8.08 -10.92 1.98
N ALA A 224 -8.73 -11.76 1.17
CA ALA A 224 -8.07 -12.73 0.29
C ALA A 224 -7.21 -12.03 -0.78
N TYR A 225 -7.71 -10.93 -1.36
CA TYR A 225 -6.94 -10.11 -2.28
C TYR A 225 -5.68 -9.53 -1.62
N GLY A 226 -5.81 -8.89 -0.46
CA GLY A 226 -4.68 -8.24 0.23
C GLY A 226 -3.59 -9.21 0.68
N LEU A 227 -3.97 -10.37 1.22
CA LEU A 227 -3.02 -11.41 1.64
C LEU A 227 -2.24 -11.99 0.45
N ALA A 228 -2.92 -12.29 -0.65
CA ALA A 228 -2.28 -12.79 -1.86
C ALA A 228 -1.38 -11.72 -2.52
N GLN A 229 -1.79 -10.44 -2.50
CA GLN A 229 -1.01 -9.31 -3.01
C GLN A 229 0.32 -9.15 -2.28
N VAL A 230 0.33 -9.10 -0.93
CA VAL A 230 1.58 -8.93 -0.17
C VAL A 230 2.53 -10.12 -0.36
N SER A 231 1.97 -11.33 -0.46
CA SER A 231 2.74 -12.55 -0.73
C SER A 231 3.46 -12.50 -2.08
N ALA A 232 2.72 -12.15 -3.14
CA ALA A 232 3.28 -12.06 -4.49
C ALA A 232 4.21 -10.86 -4.67
N LEU A 233 3.97 -9.75 -3.96
CA LEU A 233 4.79 -8.54 -4.02
C LEU A 233 6.22 -8.83 -3.54
N LEU A 234 6.39 -9.41 -2.35
CA LEU A 234 7.71 -9.72 -1.80
C LEU A 234 8.47 -10.74 -2.67
N PHE A 235 7.76 -11.72 -3.22
CA PHE A 235 8.32 -12.70 -4.15
C PHE A 235 8.76 -12.06 -5.49
N ALA A 236 7.86 -11.32 -6.15
CA ALA A 236 8.10 -10.80 -7.49
C ALA A 236 9.13 -9.67 -7.53
N PHE A 237 9.18 -8.79 -6.52
CA PHE A 237 10.12 -7.67 -6.52
C PHE A 237 11.59 -8.14 -6.49
N SER A 238 11.97 -9.04 -5.57
CA SER A 238 13.36 -9.54 -5.49
C SER A 238 13.73 -10.53 -6.59
N LEU A 239 12.81 -11.40 -7.06
CA LEU A 239 13.13 -12.31 -8.17
C LEU A 239 13.16 -11.60 -9.54
N SER A 240 12.41 -10.53 -9.74
CA SER A 240 12.40 -9.80 -11.01
C SER A 240 13.63 -8.90 -11.21
N ASP A 241 14.40 -8.61 -10.15
CA ASP A 241 15.77 -8.09 -10.28
C ASP A 241 16.65 -9.12 -11.02
N ILE A 242 16.56 -10.39 -10.61
CA ILE A 242 17.43 -11.48 -11.09
C ILE A 242 17.00 -12.01 -12.47
N MET A 243 15.75 -12.48 -12.58
CA MET A 243 15.25 -13.14 -13.80
C MET A 243 14.79 -12.15 -14.88
N GLY A 244 14.70 -10.85 -14.54
CA GLY A 244 14.18 -9.77 -15.36
C GLY A 244 12.68 -9.50 -15.14
N ARG A 245 12.23 -8.27 -15.45
CA ARG A 245 10.87 -7.78 -15.17
C ARG A 245 9.77 -8.42 -16.04
N LYS A 246 9.98 -8.61 -17.35
CA LYS A 246 8.92 -8.99 -18.32
C LYS A 246 8.18 -10.32 -17.99
N PRO A 247 8.84 -11.41 -17.56
CA PRO A 247 8.14 -12.65 -17.19
C PRO A 247 7.12 -12.46 -16.07
N PHE A 248 7.42 -11.66 -15.05
CA PHE A 248 6.54 -11.44 -13.90
C PHE A 248 5.28 -10.65 -14.28
N PHE A 249 5.40 -9.66 -15.18
CA PHE A 249 4.23 -9.02 -15.78
C PHE A 249 3.36 -10.02 -16.54
N ILE A 250 3.94 -10.84 -17.41
CA ILE A 250 3.18 -11.80 -18.23
C ILE A 250 2.45 -12.82 -17.34
N ILE A 251 3.15 -13.44 -16.39
CA ILE A 251 2.58 -14.43 -15.47
C ILE A 251 1.49 -13.78 -14.60
N GLY A 252 1.76 -12.60 -14.03
CA GLY A 252 0.79 -11.85 -13.23
C GLY A 252 -0.48 -11.50 -14.02
N LEU A 253 -0.34 -10.97 -15.23
CA LEU A 253 -1.47 -10.61 -16.09
C LEU A 253 -2.30 -11.85 -16.49
N VAL A 254 -1.67 -12.98 -16.81
CA VAL A 254 -2.36 -14.24 -17.11
C VAL A 254 -3.11 -14.79 -15.89
N ILE A 255 -2.48 -14.78 -14.69
CA ILE A 255 -3.14 -15.16 -13.44
C ILE A 255 -4.32 -14.22 -13.13
N SER A 256 -4.19 -12.91 -13.43
CA SER A 256 -5.28 -11.95 -13.27
C SER A 256 -6.46 -12.31 -14.17
N ILE A 257 -6.24 -12.54 -15.47
CA ILE A 257 -7.29 -12.91 -16.43
C ILE A 257 -7.99 -14.20 -15.97
N ALA A 258 -7.23 -15.21 -15.51
CA ALA A 258 -7.81 -16.43 -14.94
C ALA A 258 -8.66 -16.14 -13.68
N GLY A 259 -8.19 -15.30 -12.77
CA GLY A 259 -8.94 -14.88 -11.58
C GLY A 259 -10.26 -14.19 -11.93
N HIS A 260 -10.25 -13.26 -12.89
CA HIS A 260 -11.48 -12.62 -13.37
C HIS A 260 -12.44 -13.62 -14.03
N VAL A 261 -11.94 -14.56 -14.85
CA VAL A 261 -12.78 -15.61 -15.45
C VAL A 261 -13.41 -16.51 -14.39
N VAL A 262 -12.68 -16.86 -13.32
CA VAL A 262 -13.23 -17.62 -12.17
C VAL A 262 -14.31 -16.83 -11.42
N GLY A 263 -14.14 -15.51 -11.25
CA GLY A 263 -15.15 -14.65 -10.64
C GLY A 263 -16.43 -14.51 -11.48
N LEU A 264 -16.27 -14.32 -12.79
CA LEU A 264 -17.36 -14.20 -13.77
C LEU A 264 -18.17 -15.51 -13.90
N ALA A 265 -17.48 -16.66 -13.94
CA ALA A 265 -18.09 -17.98 -14.01
C ALA A 265 -18.57 -18.51 -12.64
N GLY A 266 -18.40 -17.73 -11.56
CA GLY A 266 -18.72 -18.13 -10.20
C GLY A 266 -20.20 -18.47 -9.98
N HIS A 267 -20.44 -19.43 -9.08
CA HIS A 267 -21.78 -19.84 -8.65
C HIS A 267 -22.01 -19.70 -7.13
N ASN A 268 -20.99 -19.29 -6.38
CA ASN A 268 -21.05 -19.05 -4.93
C ASN A 268 -19.95 -18.07 -4.50
N GLY A 269 -20.00 -17.59 -3.25
CA GLY A 269 -19.00 -16.67 -2.70
C GLY A 269 -17.59 -17.25 -2.61
N THR A 270 -17.43 -18.57 -2.47
CA THR A 270 -16.10 -19.24 -2.47
C THR A 270 -15.36 -19.05 -3.79
N HIS A 271 -16.05 -19.11 -4.94
CA HIS A 271 -15.42 -18.79 -6.24
C HIS A 271 -14.94 -17.33 -6.29
N VAL A 272 -15.68 -16.40 -5.66
CA VAL A 272 -15.27 -14.98 -5.57
C VAL A 272 -14.06 -14.81 -4.65
N ILE A 273 -13.97 -15.54 -3.53
CA ILE A 273 -12.76 -15.58 -2.68
C ILE A 273 -11.54 -16.08 -3.48
N VAL A 274 -11.68 -17.16 -4.25
CA VAL A 274 -10.60 -17.70 -5.10
C VAL A 274 -10.20 -16.71 -6.20
N ALA A 275 -11.19 -16.07 -6.85
CA ALA A 275 -10.94 -15.00 -7.82
C ALA A 275 -10.15 -13.84 -7.19
N CYS A 276 -10.57 -13.38 -6.00
CA CYS A 276 -9.88 -12.32 -5.25
C CYS A 276 -8.44 -12.70 -4.89
N ALA A 277 -8.19 -13.94 -4.46
CA ALA A 277 -6.84 -14.43 -4.19
C ALA A 277 -5.96 -14.45 -5.47
N LEU A 278 -6.50 -14.90 -6.61
CA LEU A 278 -5.78 -14.91 -7.90
C LEU A 278 -5.47 -13.48 -8.38
N MET A 279 -6.44 -12.56 -8.34
CA MET A 279 -6.24 -11.16 -8.73
C MET A 279 -5.30 -10.42 -7.75
N GLY A 280 -5.35 -10.75 -6.46
CA GLY A 280 -4.40 -10.25 -5.46
C GLY A 280 -2.98 -10.71 -5.76
N PHE A 281 -2.77 -12.01 -5.99
CA PHE A 281 -1.47 -12.56 -6.37
C PHE A 281 -0.94 -11.91 -7.65
N ALA A 282 -1.80 -11.77 -8.67
CA ALA A 282 -1.48 -11.04 -9.88
C ALA A 282 -1.07 -9.59 -9.61
N SER A 283 -1.77 -8.88 -8.73
CA SER A 283 -1.47 -7.50 -8.34
C SER A 283 -0.09 -7.34 -7.69
N GLY A 284 0.34 -8.31 -6.88
CA GLY A 284 1.70 -8.32 -6.34
C GLY A 284 2.77 -8.56 -7.43
N MET A 285 2.48 -9.41 -8.42
CA MET A 285 3.37 -9.66 -9.56
C MET A 285 3.45 -8.47 -10.53
N THR A 286 2.33 -7.81 -10.84
CA THR A 286 2.30 -6.64 -11.74
C THR A 286 2.78 -5.37 -11.06
N GLY A 287 2.72 -5.30 -9.72
CA GLY A 287 3.17 -4.16 -8.91
C GLY A 287 4.64 -3.78 -9.11
N ILE A 288 5.48 -4.66 -9.69
CA ILE A 288 6.86 -4.36 -10.10
C ILE A 288 6.97 -3.19 -11.08
N SER A 289 5.87 -2.74 -11.72
CA SER A 289 5.80 -1.48 -12.46
C SER A 289 6.25 -0.27 -11.64
N ALA A 290 6.05 -0.27 -10.32
CA ALA A 290 6.54 0.79 -9.44
C ALA A 290 8.08 0.89 -9.37
N ALA A 291 8.81 -0.18 -9.69
CA ALA A 291 10.27 -0.15 -9.89
C ALA A 291 10.63 0.01 -11.39
N ALA A 292 9.98 -0.77 -12.26
CA ALA A 292 10.33 -0.87 -13.68
C ALA A 292 10.04 0.41 -14.50
N LEU A 293 9.05 1.22 -14.10
CA LEU A 293 8.73 2.47 -14.79
C LEU A 293 9.77 3.58 -14.50
N PRO A 294 10.22 3.78 -13.25
CA PRO A 294 11.40 4.59 -12.93
C PRO A 294 12.74 4.11 -13.52
N GLU A 295 12.87 2.82 -13.90
CA GLU A 295 14.11 2.29 -14.49
C GLU A 295 14.34 2.75 -15.94
N ILE A 296 13.27 2.87 -16.72
CA ILE A 296 13.30 3.17 -18.16
C ILE A 296 13.56 4.66 -18.42
N LEU A 297 13.02 5.54 -17.58
CA LEU A 297 13.14 6.99 -17.75
C LEU A 297 14.46 7.54 -17.16
N PRO A 298 15.01 8.63 -17.73
CA PRO A 298 16.10 9.39 -17.12
C PRO A 298 15.80 9.80 -15.66
N ASN A 299 16.83 9.86 -14.81
CA ASN A 299 16.68 10.11 -13.37
C ASN A 299 15.83 11.35 -13.06
N LYS A 300 16.03 12.47 -13.77
CA LYS A 300 15.22 13.69 -13.63
C LYS A 300 13.71 13.52 -13.88
N PHE A 301 13.30 12.44 -14.53
CA PHE A 301 11.90 12.09 -14.82
C PHE A 301 11.36 10.91 -13.98
N LYS A 302 12.14 10.36 -13.03
CA LYS A 302 11.65 9.36 -12.06
C LYS A 302 10.42 9.82 -11.24
N PRO A 303 10.25 11.13 -10.88
CA PRO A 303 8.98 11.59 -10.30
C PRO A 303 7.79 11.48 -11.25
N LEU A 304 7.99 11.73 -12.54
CA LEU A 304 6.95 11.59 -13.56
C LEU A 304 6.56 10.12 -13.78
N ALA A 305 7.52 9.19 -13.73
CA ALA A 305 7.25 7.75 -13.72
C ALA A 305 6.29 7.38 -12.57
N SER A 306 6.65 7.74 -11.34
CA SER A 306 5.84 7.48 -10.15
C SER A 306 4.49 8.20 -10.18
N GLY A 307 4.42 9.40 -10.74
CA GLY A 307 3.15 10.11 -10.97
C GLY A 307 2.21 9.38 -11.92
N ILE A 308 2.71 8.95 -13.09
CA ILE A 308 1.93 8.18 -14.07
C ILE A 308 1.42 6.87 -13.44
N GLN A 309 2.25 6.21 -12.61
CA GLN A 309 1.87 5.01 -11.87
C GLN A 309 0.70 5.27 -10.89
N GLU A 310 0.79 6.30 -10.04
CA GLU A 310 -0.24 6.64 -9.05
C GLU A 310 -1.50 7.27 -9.70
N MET A 311 -1.38 7.92 -10.86
CA MET A 311 -2.50 8.43 -11.65
C MET A 311 -3.50 7.32 -12.00
N ALA A 312 -3.03 6.09 -12.23
CA ALA A 312 -3.89 4.95 -12.48
C ALA A 312 -4.82 4.63 -11.28
N ALA A 313 -4.31 4.75 -10.05
CA ALA A 313 -5.10 4.59 -8.83
C ALA A 313 -6.04 5.79 -8.60
N ALA A 314 -5.56 7.02 -8.83
CA ALA A 314 -6.36 8.24 -8.67
C ALA A 314 -7.60 8.26 -9.58
N LEU A 315 -7.48 7.79 -10.84
CA LEU A 315 -8.63 7.66 -11.74
C LEU A 315 -9.69 6.68 -11.21
N TRP A 316 -9.27 5.56 -10.60
CA TRP A 316 -10.20 4.64 -9.95
C TRP A 316 -10.79 5.18 -8.64
N ALA A 317 -10.07 6.03 -7.90
CA ALA A 317 -10.62 6.77 -6.77
C ALA A 317 -11.69 7.81 -7.18
N ILE A 318 -11.66 8.32 -8.42
CA ILE A 318 -12.71 9.18 -8.98
C ILE A 318 -13.92 8.35 -9.44
N PHE A 319 -13.70 7.38 -10.34
CA PHE A 319 -14.79 6.74 -11.08
C PHE A 319 -15.24 5.39 -10.52
N GLY A 320 -14.39 4.69 -9.76
CA GLY A 320 -14.61 3.29 -9.36
C GLY A 320 -15.80 3.06 -8.45
N GLY A 321 -16.02 3.94 -7.47
CA GLY A 321 -17.19 3.88 -6.60
C GLY A 321 -18.49 4.07 -7.39
N LEU A 322 -18.59 5.16 -8.15
CA LEU A 322 -19.75 5.45 -8.98
C LEU A 322 -20.02 4.34 -10.01
N PHE A 323 -18.99 3.83 -10.70
CA PHE A 323 -19.13 2.76 -11.69
C PHE A 323 -19.57 1.43 -11.05
N GLY A 324 -19.01 1.08 -9.87
CA GLY A 324 -19.42 -0.09 -9.10
C GLY A 324 -20.86 -0.02 -8.60
N TYR A 325 -21.28 1.12 -8.06
CA TYR A 325 -22.68 1.32 -7.64
C TYR A 325 -23.66 1.34 -8.83
N LEU A 326 -23.27 1.87 -9.98
CA LEU A 326 -24.08 1.80 -11.20
C LEU A 326 -24.24 0.35 -11.68
N LEU A 327 -23.15 -0.43 -11.79
CA LEU A 327 -23.22 -1.86 -12.11
C LEU A 327 -24.08 -2.65 -11.10
N ALA A 328 -23.94 -2.37 -9.81
CA ALA A 328 -24.76 -2.97 -8.76
C ALA A 328 -26.25 -2.64 -8.92
N SER A 329 -26.60 -1.36 -9.13
CA SER A 329 -27.99 -0.91 -9.29
C SER A 329 -28.66 -1.45 -10.56
N ALA A 330 -27.90 -1.69 -11.62
CA ALA A 330 -28.39 -2.33 -12.86
C ALA A 330 -28.58 -3.85 -12.73
N GLY A 331 -28.21 -4.47 -11.60
CA GLY A 331 -28.15 -5.92 -11.44
C GLY A 331 -27.00 -6.58 -12.21
N TRP A 332 -26.09 -5.79 -12.77
CA TRP A 332 -24.97 -6.20 -13.62
C TRP A 332 -23.64 -6.26 -12.87
N ALA A 333 -23.68 -6.38 -11.54
CA ALA A 333 -22.50 -6.33 -10.67
C ALA A 333 -21.33 -7.18 -11.21
N ARG A 334 -21.60 -8.43 -11.63
CA ARG A 334 -20.62 -9.40 -12.14
C ARG A 334 -19.94 -9.03 -13.47
N LEU A 335 -20.34 -7.94 -14.14
CA LEU A 335 -19.62 -7.43 -15.32
C LEU A 335 -18.31 -6.71 -14.95
N ASP A 336 -18.09 -6.41 -13.67
CA ASP A 336 -16.79 -5.99 -13.12
C ASP A 336 -15.67 -6.98 -13.47
N PHE A 337 -15.91 -8.28 -13.32
CA PHE A 337 -14.98 -9.33 -13.67
C PHE A 337 -14.66 -9.34 -15.18
N LEU A 338 -15.69 -9.22 -16.03
CA LEU A 338 -15.49 -9.15 -17.48
C LEU A 338 -14.69 -7.91 -17.90
N PHE A 339 -15.02 -6.76 -17.33
CA PHE A 339 -14.32 -5.50 -17.58
C PHE A 339 -12.84 -5.57 -17.17
N GLY A 340 -12.56 -6.09 -15.97
CA GLY A 340 -11.20 -6.29 -15.48
C GLY A 340 -10.41 -7.31 -16.31
N ALA A 341 -11.04 -8.40 -16.78
CA ALA A 341 -10.42 -9.36 -17.69
C ALA A 341 -10.01 -8.72 -19.02
N VAL A 342 -10.85 -7.85 -19.58
CA VAL A 342 -10.55 -7.08 -20.81
C VAL A 342 -9.37 -6.13 -20.59
N LEU A 343 -9.35 -5.36 -19.49
CA LEU A 343 -8.22 -4.48 -19.18
C LEU A 343 -6.89 -5.25 -19.03
N HIS A 344 -6.89 -6.41 -18.35
CA HIS A 344 -5.69 -7.23 -18.21
C HIS A 344 -5.26 -7.90 -19.52
N SER A 345 -6.21 -8.22 -20.41
CA SER A 345 -5.91 -8.74 -21.75
C SER A 345 -5.25 -7.68 -22.64
N ILE A 346 -5.73 -6.43 -22.57
CA ILE A 346 -5.11 -5.28 -23.25
C ILE A 346 -3.72 -5.01 -22.66
N ALA A 347 -3.58 -4.98 -21.33
CA ALA A 347 -2.28 -4.84 -20.66
C ALA A 347 -1.29 -5.93 -21.08
N LEU A 348 -1.73 -7.19 -21.18
CA LEU A 348 -0.91 -8.31 -21.62
C LEU A 348 -0.42 -8.14 -23.05
N ALA A 349 -1.29 -7.74 -23.97
CA ALA A 349 -0.89 -7.42 -25.35
C ALA A 349 0.14 -6.28 -25.39
N LEU A 350 -0.09 -5.18 -24.67
CA LEU A 350 0.85 -4.05 -24.62
C LEU A 350 2.21 -4.45 -24.02
N ILE A 351 2.24 -5.24 -22.94
CA ILE A 351 3.50 -5.76 -22.36
C ILE A 351 4.21 -6.72 -23.30
N VAL A 352 3.48 -7.59 -24.02
CA VAL A 352 4.07 -8.51 -24.99
C VAL A 352 4.69 -7.76 -26.18
N PHE A 353 3.96 -6.79 -26.76
CA PHE A 353 4.33 -6.14 -28.02
C PHE A 353 5.08 -4.79 -27.91
N LEU A 354 5.07 -4.10 -26.76
CA LEU A 354 5.70 -2.79 -26.61
C LEU A 354 6.82 -2.73 -25.55
N TYR A 355 6.87 -3.67 -24.60
CA TYR A 355 7.90 -3.68 -23.55
C TYR A 355 8.98 -4.72 -23.84
N PHE A 356 10.20 -4.28 -24.15
CA PHE A 356 11.36 -5.14 -24.43
C PHE A 356 12.56 -4.73 -23.55
N PRO A 357 12.58 -5.11 -22.26
CA PRO A 357 13.73 -4.85 -21.40
C PRO A 357 14.95 -5.69 -21.82
N PRO A 358 16.18 -5.25 -21.53
CA PRO A 358 17.38 -6.07 -21.71
C PRO A 358 17.29 -7.34 -20.87
N GLU A 359 17.81 -8.44 -21.41
CA GLU A 359 17.49 -9.78 -20.91
C GLU A 359 18.11 -10.10 -19.54
N ASN A 360 19.28 -9.53 -19.22
CA ASN A 360 20.05 -9.76 -18.00
C ASN A 360 20.45 -8.41 -17.35
N PRO A 361 19.61 -7.77 -16.51
CA PRO A 361 19.89 -6.44 -15.97
C PRO A 361 21.04 -6.38 -14.95
N ILE A 362 21.34 -7.48 -14.23
CA ILE A 362 22.46 -7.57 -13.28
C ILE A 362 23.74 -8.13 -13.95
N GLY A 363 23.65 -8.62 -15.20
CA GLY A 363 24.81 -9.24 -15.89
C GLY A 363 25.32 -10.55 -15.28
N LEU A 364 24.59 -11.16 -14.34
CA LEU A 364 24.97 -12.42 -13.69
C LEU A 364 25.24 -13.53 -14.74
N PRO A 365 26.34 -14.30 -14.60
CA PRO A 365 26.61 -15.45 -15.46
C PRO A 365 25.62 -16.59 -15.20
N GLY A 366 25.69 -17.62 -16.06
CA GLY A 366 24.87 -18.82 -15.97
C GLY A 366 23.47 -18.70 -16.60
N SER A 367 22.73 -19.80 -16.55
CA SER A 367 21.34 -19.86 -17.06
C SER A 367 20.35 -19.23 -16.06
N LYS A 368 19.21 -18.72 -16.53
CA LYS A 368 18.12 -18.25 -15.63
C LYS A 368 17.63 -19.33 -14.66
N TRP A 369 17.72 -20.60 -15.06
CA TRP A 369 17.44 -21.76 -14.18
C TRP A 369 18.52 -22.01 -13.13
N GLU A 370 19.77 -21.64 -13.42
CA GLU A 370 20.92 -21.77 -12.52
C GLU A 370 20.95 -20.63 -11.50
N GLN A 371 20.58 -19.42 -11.93
CA GLN A 371 20.32 -18.27 -11.07
C GLN A 371 19.13 -18.56 -10.13
N ALA A 372 18.05 -19.16 -10.65
CA ALA A 372 16.90 -19.56 -9.83
C ALA A 372 17.27 -20.56 -8.72
N ARG A 373 18.18 -21.52 -8.97
CA ARG A 373 18.68 -22.46 -7.94
C ARG A 373 19.42 -21.77 -6.78
N HIS A 374 19.93 -20.56 -6.98
CA HIS A 374 20.67 -19.79 -5.97
C HIS A 374 19.80 -18.80 -5.17
N LEU A 375 18.49 -18.77 -5.41
CA LEU A 375 17.53 -17.93 -4.67
C LEU A 375 17.41 -18.34 -3.20
N ASP A 376 17.18 -17.37 -2.32
CA ASP A 376 16.92 -17.64 -0.90
C ASP A 376 15.49 -18.13 -0.64
N TYR A 377 15.19 -19.37 -1.03
CA TYR A 377 13.88 -20.01 -0.78
C TYR A 377 13.50 -20.04 0.71
N VAL A 378 14.48 -20.08 1.63
CA VAL A 378 14.24 -20.08 3.08
C VAL A 378 13.87 -18.67 3.55
N GLY A 379 14.62 -17.65 3.13
CA GLY A 379 14.32 -16.24 3.39
C GLY A 379 12.98 -15.81 2.79
N ILE A 380 12.67 -16.23 1.55
CA ILE A 380 11.37 -16.01 0.90
C ILE A 380 10.24 -16.64 1.71
N LEU A 381 10.33 -17.94 2.04
CA LEU A 381 9.26 -18.65 2.73
C LEU A 381 9.02 -18.10 4.14
N THR A 382 10.10 -17.83 4.89
CA THR A 382 10.00 -17.30 6.26
C THR A 382 9.51 -15.86 6.28
N LEU A 383 9.98 -14.98 5.39
CA LEU A 383 9.51 -13.61 5.29
C LEU A 383 8.04 -13.56 4.89
N VAL A 384 7.65 -14.19 3.76
CA VAL A 384 6.26 -14.17 3.27
C VAL A 384 5.31 -14.76 4.32
N SER A 385 5.67 -15.87 4.95
CA SER A 385 4.85 -16.47 6.02
C SER A 385 4.74 -15.56 7.25
N SER A 386 5.81 -14.87 7.65
CA SER A 386 5.76 -13.90 8.76
C SER A 386 4.82 -12.72 8.46
N MET A 387 4.88 -12.17 7.25
CA MET A 387 4.04 -11.06 6.81
C MET A 387 2.58 -11.47 6.68
N LEU A 388 2.30 -12.68 6.16
CA LEU A 388 0.96 -13.26 6.13
C LEU A 388 0.37 -13.42 7.55
N LEU A 389 1.10 -14.06 8.46
CA LEU A 389 0.65 -14.24 9.85
C LEU A 389 0.46 -12.90 10.57
N LEU A 390 1.28 -11.89 10.26
CA LEU A 390 1.14 -10.54 10.81
C LEU A 390 -0.17 -9.90 10.34
N LEU A 391 -0.43 -9.90 9.02
CA LEU A 391 -1.64 -9.32 8.44
C LEU A 391 -2.91 -10.05 8.88
N VAL A 392 -2.88 -11.39 8.95
CA VAL A 392 -4.00 -12.19 9.46
C VAL A 392 -4.22 -11.93 10.95
N SER A 393 -3.18 -11.87 11.79
CA SER A 393 -3.36 -11.62 13.23
C SER A 393 -3.94 -10.23 13.51
N ILE A 394 -3.51 -9.21 12.76
CA ILE A 394 -4.05 -7.85 12.83
C ILE A 394 -5.52 -7.83 12.38
N ASN A 395 -5.85 -8.44 11.24
CA ASN A 395 -7.21 -8.48 10.69
C ASN A 395 -8.21 -9.24 11.60
N LEU A 396 -7.80 -10.41 12.13
CA LEU A 396 -8.63 -11.20 13.05
C LEU A 396 -8.76 -10.55 14.44
N GLY A 397 -7.72 -9.84 14.90
CA GLY A 397 -7.68 -9.12 16.17
C GLY A 397 -8.56 -7.87 16.18
N GLY A 398 -8.61 -7.10 15.09
CA GLY A 398 -9.55 -5.99 14.91
C GLY A 398 -10.96 -6.41 14.48
N GLY A 399 -11.19 -7.71 14.26
CA GLY A 399 -12.43 -8.27 13.75
C GLY A 399 -12.89 -9.50 14.53
N THR A 400 -13.07 -10.63 13.83
CA THR A 400 -13.87 -11.79 14.25
C THR A 400 -13.51 -12.40 15.61
N TYR A 401 -12.23 -12.40 16.01
CA TYR A 401 -11.77 -13.02 17.26
C TYR A 401 -11.43 -12.02 18.37
N GLY A 402 -11.25 -10.73 18.02
CA GLY A 402 -10.88 -9.69 18.96
C GLY A 402 -9.44 -9.81 19.51
N TRP A 403 -9.00 -8.75 20.18
CA TRP A 403 -7.67 -8.64 20.78
C TRP A 403 -7.44 -9.51 22.03
N HIS A 404 -8.48 -10.08 22.62
CA HIS A 404 -8.37 -10.96 23.79
C HIS A 404 -8.29 -12.46 23.45
N SER A 405 -8.47 -12.84 22.18
CA SER A 405 -8.38 -14.25 21.78
C SER A 405 -6.94 -14.77 21.82
N PRO A 406 -6.68 -15.94 22.42
CA PRO A 406 -5.38 -16.61 22.34
C PRO A 406 -4.95 -16.92 20.90
N MET A 407 -5.89 -17.08 19.96
CA MET A 407 -5.58 -17.29 18.55
C MET A 407 -4.94 -16.04 17.92
N THR A 408 -5.44 -14.85 18.23
CA THR A 408 -4.89 -13.57 17.76
C THR A 408 -3.43 -13.42 18.21
N TRP A 409 -3.16 -13.66 19.50
CA TRP A 409 -1.80 -13.58 20.05
C TRP A 409 -0.88 -14.71 19.57
N GLY A 410 -1.40 -15.93 19.39
CA GLY A 410 -0.64 -17.05 18.83
C GLY A 410 -0.17 -16.79 17.39
N LEU A 411 -1.05 -16.24 16.55
CA LEU A 411 -0.70 -15.83 15.18
C LEU A 411 0.30 -14.67 15.17
N PHE A 412 0.13 -13.67 16.05
CA PHE A 412 1.05 -12.53 16.16
C PHE A 412 2.45 -12.98 16.64
N ALA A 413 2.52 -13.85 17.64
CA ALA A 413 3.77 -14.44 18.14
C ALA A 413 4.44 -15.35 17.10
N GLY A 414 3.66 -16.15 16.35
CA GLY A 414 4.16 -16.94 15.23
C GLY A 414 4.75 -16.07 14.11
N SER A 415 4.08 -14.96 13.79
CA SER A 415 4.60 -13.92 12.88
C SER A 415 5.96 -13.38 13.37
N LEU A 416 6.05 -12.96 14.64
CA LEU A 416 7.26 -12.37 15.20
C LEU A 416 8.39 -13.41 15.29
N GLY A 417 8.07 -14.68 15.56
CA GLY A 417 9.01 -15.79 15.53
C GLY A 417 9.59 -16.04 14.13
N LEU A 418 8.74 -16.14 13.10
CA LEU A 418 9.18 -16.30 11.71
C LEU A 418 9.96 -15.08 11.20
N LEU A 419 9.59 -13.86 11.59
CA LEU A 419 10.34 -12.65 11.27
C LEU A 419 11.72 -12.64 11.95
N SER A 420 11.79 -13.08 13.20
CA SER A 420 13.07 -13.23 13.93
C SER A 420 13.97 -14.29 13.29
N ILE A 421 13.40 -15.41 12.82
CA ILE A 421 14.11 -16.44 12.04
C ILE A 421 14.60 -15.85 10.72
N THR A 422 13.77 -15.07 10.02
CA THR A 422 14.15 -14.40 8.75
C THR A 422 15.35 -13.48 8.97
N VAL A 423 15.32 -12.62 10.01
CA VAL A 423 16.43 -11.71 10.34
C VAL A 423 17.69 -12.49 10.74
N ALA A 424 17.56 -13.56 11.54
CA ALA A 424 18.68 -14.39 11.93
C ALA A 424 19.31 -15.15 10.75
N TRP A 425 18.50 -15.59 9.79
CA TRP A 425 18.96 -16.25 8.56
C TRP A 425 19.71 -15.27 7.63
N GLU A 426 19.12 -14.10 7.38
CA GLU A 426 19.75 -13.01 6.62
C GLU A 426 21.04 -12.49 7.29
N TRP A 427 21.09 -12.45 8.63
CA TRP A 427 22.32 -12.15 9.38
C TRP A 427 23.30 -13.32 9.52
N ALA A 428 22.90 -14.57 9.27
CA ALA A 428 23.82 -15.68 9.09
C ALA A 428 24.54 -15.62 7.73
N GLY A 429 23.89 -15.10 6.68
CA GLY A 429 24.54 -14.74 5.41
C GLY A 429 24.99 -15.93 4.56
N LYS A 430 24.26 -17.04 4.66
CA LYS A 430 24.58 -18.30 3.97
C LYS A 430 24.08 -18.36 2.52
N CYS A 431 23.21 -17.43 2.11
CA CYS A 431 22.71 -17.36 0.75
C CYS A 431 23.50 -16.36 -0.10
N LYS A 432 23.74 -16.71 -1.37
CA LYS A 432 24.40 -15.83 -2.36
C LYS A 432 23.47 -14.71 -2.86
N LEU A 433 22.16 -14.95 -2.88
CA LEU A 433 21.14 -14.01 -3.37
C LEU A 433 20.06 -13.79 -2.27
N PRO A 434 20.39 -13.04 -1.19
CA PRO A 434 19.46 -12.75 -0.09
C PRO A 434 18.22 -11.97 -0.56
N ILE A 435 17.06 -12.20 0.07
CA ILE A 435 15.82 -11.49 -0.30
C ILE A 435 15.78 -10.06 0.26
N VAL A 436 16.47 -9.80 1.38
CA VAL A 436 16.69 -8.46 1.93
C VAL A 436 18.21 -8.18 2.04
N PRO A 437 18.87 -7.75 0.96
CA PRO A 437 20.30 -7.48 0.96
C PRO A 437 20.73 -6.53 2.08
N ARG A 438 21.69 -6.96 2.92
CA ARG A 438 22.22 -6.16 4.05
C ARG A 438 22.70 -4.77 3.65
N VAL A 439 23.10 -4.60 2.39
CA VAL A 439 23.52 -3.33 1.76
C VAL A 439 22.42 -2.26 1.88
N LEU A 440 21.13 -2.64 1.83
CA LEU A 440 20.01 -1.72 2.07
C LEU A 440 20.12 -1.04 3.45
N PHE A 441 20.51 -1.82 4.47
CA PHE A 441 20.76 -1.33 5.83
C PHE A 441 22.18 -0.82 6.07
N LYS A 442 23.04 -0.72 5.03
CA LYS A 442 24.30 0.05 5.10
C LYS A 442 23.99 1.56 5.16
N TYR A 443 22.96 2.00 4.44
CA TYR A 443 22.47 3.39 4.39
C TYR A 443 21.52 3.77 5.54
N LYS A 444 21.64 3.06 6.68
CA LYS A 444 20.77 3.04 7.88
C LYS A 444 19.71 4.14 7.96
N ARG A 445 20.14 5.40 8.16
CA ARG A 445 19.23 6.54 8.38
C ARG A 445 18.23 6.75 7.25
N ASN A 446 18.68 6.90 5.99
CA ASN A 446 17.78 7.36 4.94
C ASN A 446 16.73 6.29 4.59
N TYR A 447 17.16 5.04 4.42
CA TYR A 447 16.26 3.95 4.06
C TYR A 447 15.26 3.62 5.18
N VAL A 448 15.70 3.56 6.45
CA VAL A 448 14.79 3.29 7.57
C VAL A 448 13.79 4.44 7.77
N CYS A 449 14.20 5.70 7.63
CA CYS A 449 13.27 6.83 7.64
C CYS A 449 12.22 6.70 6.51
N MET A 450 12.61 6.25 5.31
CA MET A 450 11.66 6.01 4.21
C MET A 450 10.74 4.81 4.46
N LEU A 451 11.17 3.75 5.14
CA LEU A 451 10.28 2.66 5.55
C LEU A 451 9.22 3.14 6.56
N VAL A 452 9.56 4.00 7.52
CA VAL A 452 8.55 4.60 8.43
C VAL A 452 7.62 5.56 7.67
N CYS A 453 8.13 6.33 6.70
CA CYS A 453 7.29 7.15 5.83
C CYS A 453 6.37 6.29 4.92
N ALA A 454 6.83 5.12 4.48
CA ALA A 454 6.02 4.16 3.73
C ALA A 454 4.89 3.58 4.59
N PHE A 455 5.18 3.16 5.82
CA PHE A 455 4.17 2.74 6.80
C PHE A 455 3.12 3.85 7.03
N ALA A 456 3.57 5.07 7.31
CA ALA A 456 2.69 6.20 7.55
C ALA A 456 1.83 6.53 6.31
N SER A 457 2.41 6.59 5.11
CA SER A 457 1.63 6.84 3.87
C SER A 457 0.60 5.74 3.58
N GLY A 458 0.93 4.47 3.85
CA GLY A 458 -0.01 3.35 3.70
C GLY A 458 -1.17 3.40 4.70
N TYR A 459 -0.88 3.72 5.96
CA TYR A 459 -1.89 4.01 6.99
C TYR A 459 -2.84 5.11 6.50
N CYS A 460 -2.29 6.23 6.01
CA CYS A 460 -3.09 7.38 5.56
C CYS A 460 -3.99 7.03 4.38
N LEU A 461 -3.46 6.32 3.38
CA LEU A 461 -4.21 5.90 2.20
C LEU A 461 -5.41 5.02 2.57
N MET A 462 -5.20 3.96 3.36
CA MET A 462 -6.30 3.05 3.70
C MET A 462 -7.32 3.69 4.65
N VAL A 463 -6.87 4.54 5.59
CA VAL A 463 -7.79 5.32 6.41
C VAL A 463 -8.60 6.29 5.55
N GLN A 464 -8.00 7.04 4.61
CA GLN A 464 -8.73 7.94 3.69
C GLN A 464 -9.78 7.18 2.88
N VAL A 465 -9.39 6.07 2.24
CA VAL A 465 -10.24 5.29 1.32
C VAL A 465 -11.48 4.72 2.02
N VAL A 466 -11.36 4.31 3.29
CA VAL A 466 -12.48 3.75 4.06
C VAL A 466 -13.26 4.82 4.83
N LEU A 467 -12.57 5.74 5.51
CA LEU A 467 -13.20 6.76 6.36
C LEU A 467 -14.07 7.73 5.57
N TRP A 468 -13.66 8.13 4.36
CA TRP A 468 -14.37 9.16 3.61
C TRP A 468 -15.77 8.73 3.12
N PRO A 469 -15.95 7.54 2.50
CA PRO A 469 -17.29 7.00 2.22
C PRO A 469 -18.14 6.87 3.49
N TYR A 470 -17.62 6.26 4.57
CA TYR A 470 -18.37 6.07 5.82
C TYR A 470 -18.85 7.39 6.45
N LEU A 471 -18.02 8.44 6.40
CA LEU A 471 -18.38 9.77 6.87
C LEU A 471 -19.52 10.37 6.03
N CYS A 472 -19.48 10.21 4.71
CA CYS A 472 -20.56 10.64 3.82
C CYS A 472 -21.88 9.91 4.11
N THR A 473 -21.82 8.58 4.27
CA THR A 473 -22.96 7.70 4.60
C THR A 473 -23.67 8.15 5.88
N HIS A 474 -22.91 8.39 6.95
CA HIS A 474 -23.49 8.58 8.29
C HIS A 474 -23.76 10.05 8.66
N LEU A 475 -23.03 11.03 8.11
CA LEU A 475 -23.31 12.45 8.37
C LEU A 475 -24.27 13.11 7.38
N TRP A 476 -24.25 12.72 6.10
CA TRP A 476 -24.93 13.49 5.04
C TRP A 476 -25.99 12.73 4.25
N THR A 477 -25.71 11.51 3.77
CA THR A 477 -26.69 10.79 2.93
C THR A 477 -26.48 9.28 2.88
N GLN A 478 -27.58 8.53 3.02
CA GLN A 478 -27.61 7.07 2.93
C GLN A 478 -27.81 6.55 1.48
N ASP A 479 -27.79 7.44 0.48
CA ASP A 479 -27.97 7.12 -0.94
C ASP A 479 -26.63 6.72 -1.59
N PRO A 480 -26.45 5.47 -2.05
CA PRO A 480 -25.17 5.00 -2.60
C PRO A 480 -24.66 5.81 -3.80
N ILE A 481 -25.55 6.33 -4.65
CA ILE A 481 -25.16 7.13 -5.82
C ILE A 481 -24.64 8.49 -5.36
N LYS A 482 -25.30 9.11 -4.38
CA LYS A 482 -24.82 10.38 -3.78
C LYS A 482 -23.52 10.18 -3.00
N ILE A 483 -23.35 9.08 -2.25
CA ILE A 483 -22.08 8.73 -1.60
C ILE A 483 -20.97 8.60 -2.65
N GLY A 484 -21.21 7.87 -3.75
CA GLY A 484 -20.26 7.75 -4.87
C GLY A 484 -19.86 9.11 -5.47
N LEU A 485 -20.80 10.03 -5.63
CA LEU A 485 -20.52 11.40 -6.07
C LEU A 485 -19.73 12.23 -5.04
N MET A 486 -19.95 12.01 -3.74
CA MET A 486 -19.20 12.66 -2.65
C MET A 486 -17.76 12.14 -2.51
N VAL A 487 -17.42 10.98 -3.08
CA VAL A 487 -16.02 10.48 -3.14
C VAL A 487 -15.20 11.19 -4.22
N ILE A 488 -15.83 11.68 -5.30
CA ILE A 488 -15.15 12.31 -6.45
C ILE A 488 -14.14 13.40 -6.05
N PRO A 489 -14.44 14.38 -5.16
CA PRO A 489 -13.46 15.40 -4.76
C PRO A 489 -12.18 14.83 -4.16
N SER A 490 -12.27 13.73 -3.40
CA SER A 490 -11.12 13.02 -2.82
C SER A 490 -10.23 12.42 -3.92
N GLY A 491 -10.82 11.76 -4.92
CA GLY A 491 -10.11 11.21 -6.07
C GLY A 491 -9.51 12.28 -7.00
N VAL A 492 -10.24 13.38 -7.26
CA VAL A 492 -9.73 14.52 -8.03
C VAL A 492 -8.59 15.21 -7.26
N GLY A 493 -8.68 15.25 -5.93
CA GLY A 493 -7.60 15.62 -5.03
C GLY A 493 -6.36 14.77 -5.29
N MET A 494 -6.48 13.44 -5.22
CA MET A 494 -5.36 12.51 -5.50
C MET A 494 -4.76 12.72 -6.90
N LEU A 495 -5.59 12.98 -7.91
CA LEU A 495 -5.14 13.24 -9.28
C LEU A 495 -4.30 14.54 -9.36
N VAL A 496 -4.81 15.64 -8.80
CA VAL A 496 -4.11 16.93 -8.75
C VAL A 496 -2.85 16.83 -7.88
N GLY A 497 -2.90 16.03 -6.80
CA GLY A 497 -1.77 15.75 -5.92
C GLY A 497 -0.60 15.08 -6.64
N ASN A 498 -0.82 13.92 -7.27
CA ASN A 498 0.26 13.19 -7.95
C ASN A 498 0.79 13.96 -9.17
N VAL A 499 -0.08 14.51 -10.03
CA VAL A 499 0.35 15.24 -11.24
C VAL A 499 1.05 16.53 -10.84
N GLY A 500 0.52 17.23 -9.85
CA GLY A 500 1.12 18.42 -9.26
C GLY A 500 2.52 18.16 -8.74
N ILE A 501 2.72 17.21 -7.82
CA ILE A 501 4.05 17.00 -7.24
C ILE A 501 5.06 16.48 -8.29
N SER A 502 4.64 15.56 -9.15
CA SER A 502 5.50 15.00 -10.21
C SER A 502 5.99 16.07 -11.18
N TYR A 503 5.21 17.13 -11.38
CA TYR A 503 5.59 18.32 -12.13
C TYR A 503 6.41 19.32 -11.30
N PHE A 504 6.03 19.57 -10.05
CA PHE A 504 6.63 20.62 -9.19
C PHE A 504 7.98 20.24 -8.56
N THR A 505 8.30 18.95 -8.39
CA THR A 505 9.56 18.51 -7.75
C THR A 505 10.81 19.06 -8.43
N ARG A 506 10.78 19.24 -9.75
CA ARG A 506 11.89 19.81 -10.54
C ARG A 506 12.11 21.31 -10.32
N PHE A 507 11.11 22.05 -9.82
CA PHE A 507 11.18 23.49 -9.56
C PHE A 507 11.59 23.82 -8.12
N ILE A 508 11.11 23.03 -7.15
CA ILE A 508 11.39 23.26 -5.71
C ILE A 508 12.83 22.85 -5.34
N LYS A 509 13.45 21.94 -6.11
CA LYS A 509 14.87 21.51 -5.99
C LYS A 509 15.29 20.95 -4.62
N ARG A 510 14.33 20.67 -3.73
CA ARG A 510 14.51 20.03 -2.42
C ARG A 510 13.39 19.04 -2.16
N THR A 511 13.71 17.77 -2.28
CA THR A 511 12.80 16.62 -2.14
C THR A 511 12.48 16.30 -0.68
N ASP A 512 13.37 16.69 0.24
CA ASP A 512 13.22 16.54 1.69
C ASP A 512 12.15 17.50 2.26
N LEU A 513 12.19 18.77 1.86
CA LEU A 513 11.18 19.76 2.21
C LEU A 513 9.81 19.44 1.61
N GLN A 514 9.76 18.91 0.39
CA GLN A 514 8.51 18.48 -0.24
C GLN A 514 7.83 17.35 0.55
N LEU A 515 8.60 16.32 0.94
CA LEU A 515 8.08 15.22 1.76
C LEU A 515 7.62 15.73 3.13
N SER A 516 8.40 16.60 3.76
CA SER A 516 8.07 17.20 5.06
C SER A 516 6.81 18.08 4.99
N ALA A 517 6.67 18.91 3.95
CA ALA A 517 5.49 19.73 3.73
C ALA A 517 4.25 18.88 3.43
N ALA A 518 4.37 17.85 2.59
CA ALA A 518 3.26 16.93 2.30
C ALA A 518 2.77 16.19 3.55
N PHE A 519 3.67 15.77 4.46
CA PHE A 519 3.27 15.16 5.74
C PHE A 519 2.64 16.19 6.70
N ALA A 520 3.18 17.40 6.80
CA ALA A 520 2.60 18.46 7.65
C ALA A 520 1.20 18.85 7.18
N LEU A 521 1.01 19.04 5.88
CA LEU A 521 -0.29 19.37 5.27
C LEU A 521 -1.28 18.21 5.37
N SER A 522 -0.85 16.96 5.15
CA SER A 522 -1.67 15.77 5.41
C SER A 522 -2.12 15.70 6.87
N THR A 523 -1.21 15.97 7.82
CA THR A 523 -1.51 15.98 9.26
C THR A 523 -2.55 17.04 9.62
N ALA A 524 -2.39 18.26 9.09
CA ALA A 524 -3.34 19.35 9.33
C ALA A 524 -4.73 19.01 8.75
N CYS A 525 -4.81 18.53 7.51
CA CYS A 525 -6.08 18.22 6.86
C CYS A 525 -6.78 16.99 7.47
N VAL A 526 -6.05 15.95 7.86
CA VAL A 526 -6.61 14.78 8.56
C VAL A 526 -7.08 15.17 9.97
N GLY A 527 -6.34 16.02 10.69
CA GLY A 527 -6.79 16.55 11.99
C GLY A 527 -8.08 17.39 11.89
N LEU A 528 -8.24 18.14 10.81
CA LEU A 528 -9.46 18.94 10.54
C LEU A 528 -10.72 18.09 10.27
N LEU A 529 -10.60 16.77 10.03
CA LEU A 529 -11.77 15.88 9.95
C LEU A 529 -12.59 15.90 11.25
N GLY A 530 -11.97 16.13 12.40
CA GLY A 530 -12.64 16.30 13.70
C GLY A 530 -13.42 17.60 13.88
N VAL A 531 -13.62 18.37 12.80
CA VAL A 531 -14.45 19.58 12.71
C VAL A 531 -15.51 19.44 11.59
N LEU A 532 -15.75 18.21 11.11
CA LEU A 532 -16.79 17.92 10.12
C LEU A 532 -18.09 17.45 10.79
N ASN A 533 -19.09 18.33 10.74
CA ASN A 533 -20.43 18.12 11.27
C ASN A 533 -21.42 17.90 10.12
N ALA A 534 -22.59 17.34 10.41
CA ALA A 534 -23.68 17.18 9.42
C ALA A 534 -24.02 18.48 8.66
N ASN A 535 -23.88 19.64 9.32
CA ASN A 535 -24.16 20.96 8.73
C ASN A 535 -23.06 21.51 7.80
N ASN A 536 -21.84 20.93 7.78
CA ASN A 536 -20.68 21.47 7.06
C ASN A 536 -20.25 20.61 5.86
N MET A 537 -21.22 20.15 5.07
CA MET A 537 -20.96 19.33 3.87
C MET A 537 -20.03 20.03 2.84
N PRO A 538 -20.17 21.33 2.51
CA PRO A 538 -19.28 21.97 1.53
C PRO A 538 -17.83 22.07 2.02
N GLY A 539 -17.62 22.36 3.31
CA GLY A 539 -16.29 22.36 3.93
C GLY A 539 -15.67 20.97 3.95
N GLY A 540 -16.47 19.93 4.19
CA GLY A 540 -16.03 18.54 4.09
C GLY A 540 -15.57 18.15 2.68
N LEU A 541 -16.35 18.48 1.64
CA LEU A 541 -16.01 18.19 0.25
C LEU A 541 -14.73 18.92 -0.22
N ALA A 542 -14.51 20.15 0.26
CA ALA A 542 -13.26 20.86 0.03
C ALA A 542 -12.08 20.23 0.79
N LEU A 543 -12.30 19.80 2.04
CA LEU A 543 -11.27 19.16 2.85
C LEU A 543 -10.84 17.79 2.31
N SER A 544 -11.75 16.98 1.79
CA SER A 544 -11.41 15.66 1.22
C SER A 544 -10.57 15.76 -0.05
N PHE A 545 -10.80 16.79 -0.88
CA PHE A 545 -9.89 17.14 -1.98
C PHE A 545 -8.47 17.42 -1.49
N PHE A 546 -8.29 18.22 -0.43
CA PHE A 546 -6.95 18.50 0.11
C PHE A 546 -6.30 17.26 0.76
N ILE A 547 -7.07 16.44 1.50
CA ILE A 547 -6.60 15.17 2.06
C ILE A 547 -6.10 14.25 0.95
N GLY A 548 -6.90 14.02 -0.09
CA GLY A 548 -6.51 13.18 -1.23
C GLY A 548 -5.29 13.72 -1.97
N ALA A 549 -5.21 15.04 -2.16
CA ALA A 549 -4.05 15.66 -2.77
C ALA A 549 -2.77 15.40 -1.97
N PHE A 550 -2.75 15.72 -0.68
CA PHE A 550 -1.52 15.60 0.12
C PHE A 550 -1.13 14.13 0.39
N ILE A 551 -2.09 13.22 0.56
CA ILE A 551 -1.80 11.78 0.67
C ILE A 551 -1.23 11.23 -0.65
N SER A 552 -1.77 11.62 -1.80
CA SER A 552 -1.19 11.17 -3.09
C SER A 552 0.19 11.80 -3.35
N MET A 553 0.45 13.03 -2.89
CA MET A 553 1.81 13.60 -2.89
C MET A 553 2.78 12.74 -2.05
N LEU A 554 2.36 12.23 -0.89
CA LEU A 554 3.18 11.35 -0.07
C LEU A 554 3.51 10.03 -0.77
N LEU A 555 2.54 9.40 -1.44
CA LEU A 555 2.76 8.14 -2.17
C LEU A 555 3.83 8.29 -3.25
N VAL A 556 3.74 9.33 -4.07
CA VAL A 556 4.76 9.64 -5.10
C VAL A 556 6.11 9.96 -4.45
N LEU A 557 6.16 10.86 -3.46
CA LEU A 557 7.42 11.32 -2.87
C LEU A 557 8.17 10.22 -2.13
N VAL A 558 7.49 9.37 -1.35
CA VAL A 558 8.12 8.22 -0.67
C VAL A 558 8.67 7.23 -1.69
N THR A 559 7.90 6.91 -2.74
CA THR A 559 8.35 6.01 -3.81
C THR A 559 9.59 6.57 -4.53
N VAL A 560 9.58 7.85 -4.90
CA VAL A 560 10.75 8.54 -5.51
C VAL A 560 11.98 8.51 -4.58
N GLN A 561 11.80 8.83 -3.30
CA GLN A 561 12.89 8.81 -2.32
C GLN A 561 13.51 7.41 -2.18
N VAL A 562 12.70 6.35 -2.15
CA VAL A 562 13.18 4.96 -2.08
C VAL A 562 13.94 4.56 -3.34
N VAL A 563 13.45 4.94 -4.53
CA VAL A 563 14.14 4.69 -5.82
C VAL A 563 15.52 5.37 -5.91
N PHE A 564 15.74 6.47 -5.17
CA PHE A 564 17.04 7.16 -5.11
C PHE A 564 17.90 6.80 -3.88
N ALA A 565 17.33 6.20 -2.84
CA ALA A 565 18.06 5.85 -1.61
C ALA A 565 18.82 4.51 -1.68
N ILE A 566 18.71 3.79 -2.80
CA ILE A 566 19.07 2.37 -2.92
C ILE A 566 19.91 2.15 -4.20
N PRO A 567 20.99 1.33 -4.15
CA PRO A 567 21.73 0.94 -5.36
C PRO A 567 20.84 0.24 -6.39
N GLN A 568 21.07 0.54 -7.67
CA GLN A 568 20.21 0.07 -8.78
C GLN A 568 20.11 -1.47 -8.86
N GLU A 569 21.17 -2.17 -8.44
CA GLU A 569 21.27 -3.65 -8.34
C GLU A 569 20.31 -4.29 -7.32
N HIS A 570 19.74 -3.50 -6.40
CA HIS A 570 18.85 -3.97 -5.33
C HIS A 570 17.53 -3.19 -5.30
N LEU A 571 17.19 -2.49 -6.40
CA LEU A 571 16.03 -1.61 -6.46
C LEU A 571 14.72 -2.38 -6.26
N GLY A 572 14.58 -3.58 -6.83
CA GLY A 572 13.41 -4.43 -6.63
C GLY A 572 13.29 -4.85 -5.17
N ALA A 573 14.29 -5.53 -4.60
CA ALA A 573 14.29 -5.94 -3.18
C ALA A 573 13.97 -4.76 -2.22
N GLY A 574 14.54 -3.58 -2.48
CA GLY A 574 14.27 -2.35 -1.72
C GLY A 574 12.84 -1.83 -1.86
N MET A 575 12.33 -1.74 -3.10
CA MET A 575 10.96 -1.33 -3.38
C MET A 575 9.92 -2.35 -2.87
N GLY A 576 10.25 -3.65 -2.89
CA GLY A 576 9.43 -4.73 -2.37
C GLY A 576 9.22 -4.63 -0.86
N LEU A 577 10.29 -4.43 -0.09
CA LEU A 577 10.19 -4.21 1.36
C LEU A 577 9.44 -2.89 1.68
N CYS A 578 9.67 -1.82 0.92
CA CYS A 578 8.88 -0.58 1.02
C CYS A 578 7.39 -0.82 0.75
N GLY A 579 7.05 -1.63 -0.27
CA GLY A 579 5.70 -2.07 -0.59
C GLY A 579 5.04 -2.80 0.59
N ALA A 580 5.68 -3.85 1.10
CA ALA A 580 5.17 -4.63 2.23
C ALA A 580 4.97 -3.80 3.50
N ILE A 581 5.92 -2.93 3.86
CA ILE A 581 5.80 -2.04 5.03
C ILE A 581 4.65 -1.03 4.85
N ARG A 582 4.41 -0.52 3.64
CA ARG A 582 3.24 0.31 3.31
C ARG A 582 1.93 -0.46 3.46
N SER A 583 1.86 -1.71 2.98
CA SER A 583 0.69 -2.58 3.13
C SER A 583 0.38 -2.87 4.61
N ILE A 584 1.38 -3.15 5.43
CA ILE A 584 1.20 -3.33 6.89
C ILE A 584 0.65 -2.06 7.51
N GLY A 585 1.19 -0.88 7.17
CA GLY A 585 0.67 0.41 7.63
C GLY A 585 -0.82 0.60 7.30
N GLY A 586 -1.23 0.23 6.08
CA GLY A 586 -2.62 0.26 5.65
C GLY A 586 -3.54 -0.69 6.43
N THR A 587 -3.11 -1.95 6.63
CA THR A 587 -3.88 -2.94 7.40
C THR A 587 -3.98 -2.56 8.89
N VAL A 588 -2.91 -2.04 9.49
CA VAL A 588 -2.93 -1.46 10.83
C VAL A 588 -3.89 -0.27 10.89
N GLY A 589 -3.90 0.59 9.87
CA GLY A 589 -4.80 1.75 9.78
C GLY A 589 -6.28 1.38 9.82
N MET A 590 -6.72 0.48 8.95
CA MET A 590 -8.11 -0.02 8.95
C MET A 590 -8.48 -0.69 10.28
N THR A 591 -7.55 -1.47 10.85
CA THR A 591 -7.77 -2.23 12.09
C THR A 591 -7.91 -1.31 13.31
N ILE A 592 -7.06 -0.28 13.42
CA ILE A 592 -7.18 0.76 14.44
C ILE A 592 -8.51 1.53 14.26
N TRP A 593 -8.85 1.89 13.02
CA TRP A 593 -10.10 2.57 12.70
C TRP A 593 -11.34 1.79 13.16
N PHE A 594 -11.49 0.52 12.74
CA PHE A 594 -12.58 -0.35 13.19
C PHE A 594 -12.60 -0.51 14.72
N SER A 595 -11.46 -0.77 15.35
CA SER A 595 -11.36 -0.96 16.81
C SER A 595 -11.82 0.28 17.60
N LEU A 596 -11.41 1.48 17.16
CA LEU A 596 -11.84 2.75 17.76
C LEU A 596 -13.34 3.00 17.52
N MET A 597 -13.81 2.77 16.29
CA MET A 597 -15.21 2.94 15.91
C MET A 597 -16.13 2.09 16.79
N TYR A 598 -15.90 0.78 16.88
CA TYR A 598 -16.73 -0.12 17.69
C TYR A 598 -16.66 0.21 19.19
N THR A 599 -15.48 0.57 19.71
CA THR A 599 -15.31 0.94 21.12
C THR A 599 -16.09 2.22 21.47
N LYS A 600 -15.99 3.25 20.63
CA LYS A 600 -16.62 4.56 20.83
C LYS A 600 -18.14 4.49 20.62
N LEU A 601 -18.61 3.80 19.57
CA LEU A 601 -20.03 3.50 19.38
C LEU A 601 -20.61 2.72 20.57
N GLY A 602 -19.90 1.72 21.10
CA GLY A 602 -20.34 0.96 22.28
C GLY A 602 -20.50 1.80 23.54
N GLN A 603 -19.71 2.88 23.70
CA GLN A 603 -19.85 3.84 24.80
C GLN A 603 -21.01 4.82 24.59
N GLU A 604 -21.30 5.20 23.35
CA GLU A 604 -22.24 6.29 23.04
C GLU A 604 -23.62 5.82 22.57
N THR A 605 -23.79 4.52 22.29
CA THR A 605 -25.09 3.90 21.97
C THR A 605 -26.14 4.19 23.04
N TYR A 606 -25.76 4.32 24.31
CA TYR A 606 -26.68 4.72 25.39
C TYR A 606 -27.37 6.06 25.14
N GLN A 607 -26.68 7.05 24.56
CA GLN A 607 -27.28 8.35 24.22
C GLN A 607 -28.38 8.21 23.16
N VAL A 608 -28.20 7.27 22.21
CA VAL A 608 -29.19 6.95 21.18
C VAL A 608 -30.37 6.18 21.81
N ILE A 609 -30.11 5.26 22.74
CA ILE A 609 -31.16 4.53 23.48
C ILE A 609 -32.02 5.52 24.29
N ASP A 610 -31.40 6.44 25.03
CA ASP A 610 -32.09 7.46 25.82
C ASP A 610 -32.94 8.38 24.91
N ALA A 611 -32.39 8.78 23.75
CA ALA A 611 -33.12 9.55 22.74
C ALA A 611 -34.32 8.78 22.16
N VAL A 612 -34.20 7.47 21.94
CA VAL A 612 -35.30 6.61 21.48
C VAL A 612 -36.38 6.47 22.57
N ILE A 613 -36.00 6.27 23.83
CA ILE A 613 -36.92 6.22 24.98
C ILE A 613 -37.65 7.56 25.15
N ALA A 614 -36.97 8.69 24.93
CA ALA A 614 -37.57 10.02 24.97
C ALA A 614 -38.63 10.26 23.87
N GLN A 615 -38.67 9.46 22.80
CA GLN A 615 -39.75 9.45 21.80
C GLN A 615 -40.94 8.54 22.21
N GLY A 616 -40.99 8.08 23.47
CA GLY A 616 -42.07 7.23 24.00
C GLY A 616 -41.94 5.74 23.65
N VAL A 617 -40.78 5.31 23.14
CA VAL A 617 -40.52 3.92 22.76
C VAL A 617 -40.21 3.07 24.00
N ASN A 618 -40.74 1.85 24.05
CA ASN A 618 -40.47 0.91 25.13
C ASN A 618 -38.98 0.55 25.19
N ALA A 619 -38.37 0.65 26.38
CA ALA A 619 -36.96 0.36 26.63
C ALA A 619 -36.48 -1.01 26.08
N THR A 620 -37.35 -2.03 26.07
CA THR A 620 -37.03 -3.37 25.52
C THR A 620 -36.80 -3.34 23.99
N GLN A 621 -37.41 -2.39 23.28
CA GLN A 621 -37.23 -2.19 21.84
C GLN A 621 -36.20 -1.10 21.52
N ALA A 622 -35.97 -0.16 22.45
CA ALA A 622 -35.11 1.00 22.24
C ALA A 622 -33.67 0.63 21.82
N ALA A 623 -33.10 -0.43 22.38
CA ALA A 623 -31.77 -0.92 21.99
C ALA A 623 -31.71 -1.41 20.53
N LEU A 624 -32.75 -2.08 20.04
CA LEU A 624 -32.82 -2.58 18.66
C LEU A 624 -33.02 -1.43 17.65
N ILE A 625 -33.85 -0.45 18.02
CA ILE A 625 -34.10 0.75 17.19
C ILE A 625 -32.87 1.66 17.18
N ALA A 626 -32.17 1.84 18.31
CA ALA A 626 -30.89 2.53 18.37
C ALA A 626 -29.84 1.85 17.48
N GLY A 627 -29.75 0.51 17.52
CA GLY A 627 -28.88 -0.27 16.63
C GLY A 627 -29.21 -0.06 15.14
N ALA A 628 -30.48 -0.06 14.76
CA ALA A 628 -30.91 0.23 13.40
C ALA A 628 -30.57 1.68 12.98
N ALA A 629 -30.86 2.65 13.86
CA ALA A 629 -30.59 4.07 13.63
C ALA A 629 -29.10 4.37 13.46
N ILE A 630 -28.23 3.79 14.29
CA ILE A 630 -26.77 3.97 14.21
C ILE A 630 -26.22 3.49 12.85
N ASN A 631 -26.72 2.35 12.34
CA ASN A 631 -26.21 1.76 11.10
C ASN A 631 -26.83 2.37 9.82
N GLY A 632 -28.12 2.73 9.84
CA GLY A 632 -28.86 3.16 8.64
C GLY A 632 -29.60 4.50 8.73
N GLY A 633 -29.40 5.27 9.81
CA GLY A 633 -30.01 6.59 10.03
C GLY A 633 -31.54 6.57 10.10
N ALA A 634 -32.16 7.73 9.88
CA ALA A 634 -33.62 7.87 9.80
C ALA A 634 -34.32 6.82 8.90
N PRO A 635 -33.85 6.48 7.67
CA PRO A 635 -34.50 5.48 6.82
C PRO A 635 -34.65 4.09 7.48
N ALA A 636 -33.68 3.66 8.29
CA ALA A 636 -33.77 2.40 9.03
C ALA A 636 -34.77 2.46 10.20
N VAL A 637 -34.98 3.63 10.80
CA VAL A 637 -36.01 3.82 11.83
C VAL A 637 -37.41 3.84 11.22
N VAL A 638 -37.58 4.49 10.05
CA VAL A 638 -38.84 4.47 9.29
C VAL A 638 -39.20 3.06 8.81
N SER A 639 -38.21 2.24 8.39
CA SER A 639 -38.48 0.85 7.97
C SER A 639 -38.94 -0.07 9.11
N LEU A 640 -38.73 0.32 10.37
CA LEU A 640 -39.30 -0.33 11.56
C LEU A 640 -40.73 0.15 11.92
N GLY A 641 -41.33 1.03 11.11
CA GLY A 641 -42.72 1.49 11.26
C GLY A 641 -42.89 2.78 12.07
N PHE A 642 -41.81 3.50 12.40
CA PHE A 642 -41.87 4.79 13.07
C PHE A 642 -42.08 5.95 12.08
N SER A 643 -42.63 7.06 12.58
CA SER A 643 -42.86 8.26 11.76
C SER A 643 -41.56 9.01 11.46
N ASP A 644 -41.52 9.75 10.35
CA ASP A 644 -40.38 10.58 9.94
C ASP A 644 -39.95 11.60 11.01
N ALA A 645 -40.90 12.09 11.82
CA ALA A 645 -40.63 12.97 12.95
C ALA A 645 -39.81 12.26 14.05
N VAL A 646 -40.20 11.05 14.46
CA VAL A 646 -39.46 10.24 15.43
C VAL A 646 -38.09 9.85 14.87
N ALA A 647 -38.06 9.40 13.61
CA ALA A 647 -36.83 9.04 12.92
C ALA A 647 -35.84 10.20 12.82
N SER A 648 -36.30 11.41 12.46
CA SER A 648 -35.43 12.60 12.37
C SER A 648 -34.91 13.08 13.73
N ALA A 649 -35.71 12.96 14.81
CA ALA A 649 -35.27 13.30 16.16
C ALA A 649 -34.12 12.38 16.65
N ILE A 650 -34.21 11.08 16.35
CA ILE A 650 -33.16 10.10 16.66
C ILE A 650 -31.91 10.32 15.77
N ASP A 651 -32.11 10.60 14.47
CA ASP A 651 -31.05 10.81 13.48
C ASP A 651 -30.13 12.00 13.81
N VAL A 652 -30.65 13.06 14.45
CA VAL A 652 -29.83 14.16 14.99
C VAL A 652 -28.85 13.67 16.07
N VAL A 653 -29.29 12.81 16.98
CA VAL A 653 -28.44 12.27 18.06
C VAL A 653 -27.43 11.27 17.49
N VAL A 654 -27.85 10.41 16.56
CA VAL A 654 -26.97 9.49 15.82
C VAL A 654 -25.85 10.25 15.10
N LYS A 655 -26.16 11.39 14.45
CA LYS A 655 -25.15 12.24 13.79
C LYS A 655 -24.20 12.91 14.78
N GLY A 656 -24.64 13.20 16.00
CA GLY A 656 -23.77 13.65 17.09
C GLY A 656 -22.76 12.58 17.53
N VAL A 657 -23.24 11.35 17.74
CA VAL A 657 -22.39 10.19 18.05
C VAL A 657 -21.37 9.92 16.93
N TRP A 658 -21.83 9.90 15.67
CA TRP A 658 -20.92 9.72 14.54
C TRP A 658 -19.88 10.84 14.39
N HIS A 659 -20.23 12.09 14.67
CA HIS A 659 -19.26 13.20 14.74
C HIS A 659 -18.14 12.92 15.77
N ASP A 660 -18.50 12.50 16.99
CA ASP A 660 -17.50 12.25 18.05
C ASP A 660 -16.67 10.98 17.82
N VAL A 661 -17.23 9.98 17.12
CA VAL A 661 -16.48 8.86 16.53
C VAL A 661 -15.46 9.35 15.51
N PHE A 662 -15.87 10.12 14.49
CA PHE A 662 -14.98 10.62 13.44
C PHE A 662 -13.93 11.60 13.98
N ARG A 663 -14.25 12.38 15.01
CA ARG A 663 -13.31 13.26 15.71
C ARG A 663 -12.20 12.50 16.44
N LEU A 664 -12.55 11.41 17.14
CA LEU A 664 -11.54 10.54 17.76
C LEU A 664 -10.61 9.91 16.70
N ILE A 665 -11.19 9.42 15.60
CA ILE A 665 -10.45 8.85 14.47
C ILE A 665 -9.49 9.89 13.85
N GLY A 666 -9.97 11.11 13.58
CA GLY A 666 -9.16 12.18 12.99
C GLY A 666 -7.95 12.57 13.85
N ILE A 667 -8.11 12.60 15.18
CA ILE A 667 -7.02 12.85 16.13
C ILE A 667 -5.98 11.71 16.09
N VAL A 668 -6.41 10.45 16.12
CA VAL A 668 -5.48 9.30 16.06
C VAL A 668 -4.77 9.25 14.71
N ALA A 669 -5.47 9.50 13.61
CA ALA A 669 -4.88 9.52 12.28
C ALA A 669 -3.87 10.69 12.12
N ALA A 670 -4.15 11.87 12.69
CA ALA A 670 -3.20 12.97 12.76
C ALA A 670 -1.93 12.66 13.58
N SER A 671 -2.03 11.77 14.58
CA SER A 671 -0.84 11.32 15.32
C SER A 671 0.06 10.41 14.46
N MET A 672 -0.53 9.57 13.61
CA MET A 672 0.20 8.67 12.71
C MET A 672 0.80 9.40 11.50
N THR A 673 0.09 10.38 10.92
CA THR A 673 0.70 11.29 9.93
C THR A 673 1.84 12.11 10.56
N GLY A 674 1.69 12.53 11.82
CA GLY A 674 2.68 13.27 12.58
C GLY A 674 3.97 12.50 12.85
N MET A 675 3.88 11.18 13.08
CA MET A 675 5.05 10.30 13.10
C MET A 675 5.78 10.31 11.75
N GLY A 676 5.03 10.21 10.64
CA GLY A 676 5.57 10.36 9.29
C GLY A 676 6.28 11.71 9.07
N PHE A 677 5.69 12.80 9.54
CA PHE A 677 6.30 14.14 9.52
C PHE A 677 7.64 14.15 10.25
N ILE A 678 7.70 13.69 11.50
CA ILE A 678 8.94 13.66 12.30
C ILE A 678 10.03 12.83 11.61
N CYS A 679 9.68 11.68 11.02
CA CYS A 679 10.64 10.87 10.27
C CYS A 679 11.06 11.50 8.94
N SER A 680 10.20 12.28 8.27
CA SER A 680 10.54 12.98 7.03
C SER A 680 11.53 14.12 7.23
N LEU A 681 11.50 14.81 8.39
CA LEU A 681 12.54 15.78 8.78
C LEU A 681 13.93 15.14 8.93
N ALA A 682 13.99 13.82 9.15
CA ALA A 682 15.23 13.06 9.21
C ALA A 682 15.66 12.46 7.86
N ALA A 683 14.87 12.61 6.79
CA ALA A 683 15.26 12.22 5.44
C ALA A 683 16.50 13.00 4.94
N ARG A 684 17.08 12.55 3.83
CA ARG A 684 18.07 13.31 3.04
C ARG A 684 17.43 13.77 1.74
N ASP A 685 17.85 14.93 1.25
CA ASP A 685 17.50 15.34 -0.10
C ASP A 685 18.21 14.47 -1.15
N VAL A 686 17.46 14.02 -2.15
CA VAL A 686 17.95 13.27 -3.32
C VAL A 686 17.93 14.08 -4.62
N PHE A 687 17.60 15.38 -4.58
CA PHE A 687 17.51 16.20 -5.79
C PHE A 687 18.85 16.27 -6.55
N HIS A 688 19.98 16.20 -5.85
CA HIS A 688 21.32 16.14 -6.45
C HIS A 688 21.55 14.90 -7.35
N LEU A 689 20.67 13.90 -7.34
CA LEU A 689 20.73 12.72 -8.21
C LEU A 689 19.87 12.87 -9.49
N TYR A 690 19.22 14.01 -9.72
CA TYR A 690 18.31 14.25 -10.85
C TYR A 690 19.09 14.63 -12.11
N ASN A 691 19.81 13.67 -12.68
CA ASN A 691 20.58 13.82 -13.91
C ASN A 691 19.89 13.17 -15.14
N ASP A 692 20.58 13.20 -16.28
CA ASP A 692 20.12 12.65 -17.56
C ASP A 692 20.37 11.15 -17.74
N GLY A 693 21.09 10.52 -16.80
CA GLY A 693 21.30 9.07 -16.81
C GLY A 693 20.00 8.30 -16.66
N ARG A 694 19.80 7.25 -17.46
CA ARG A 694 18.74 6.25 -17.31
C ARG A 694 19.34 4.92 -16.87
N ALA A 695 18.63 4.18 -16.01
CA ALA A 695 19.12 2.91 -15.49
C ALA A 695 18.99 1.77 -16.52
N VAL A 696 17.90 1.76 -17.28
CA VAL A 696 17.63 0.78 -18.33
C VAL A 696 17.50 1.48 -19.68
N ASN A 697 18.42 1.17 -20.60
CA ASN A 697 18.36 1.63 -21.99
C ASN A 697 17.67 0.57 -22.87
N LEU A 698 16.37 0.73 -23.11
CA LEU A 698 15.60 -0.12 -24.04
C LEU A 698 16.12 -0.07 -25.48
N ASP A 699 16.86 0.98 -25.85
CA ASP A 699 17.34 1.21 -27.21
C ASP A 699 18.70 0.54 -27.49
N ALA A 700 19.35 -0.04 -26.47
CA ALA A 700 20.62 -0.76 -26.61
C ALA A 700 20.48 -2.15 -27.26
N GLY A 701 19.28 -2.54 -27.67
CA GLY A 701 19.02 -3.80 -28.37
C GLY A 701 19.60 -3.87 -29.79
N ASP A 702 19.80 -2.72 -30.45
CA ASP A 702 20.31 -2.63 -31.82
C ASP A 702 21.70 -3.27 -31.98
N ALA A 703 21.84 -4.20 -32.94
CA ALA A 703 23.03 -5.03 -33.11
C ALA A 703 24.33 -4.22 -33.27
N ARG A 704 24.26 -3.06 -33.96
CA ARG A 704 25.41 -2.15 -34.15
C ARG A 704 26.08 -1.74 -32.85
N HIS A 705 25.33 -1.59 -31.75
CA HIS A 705 25.94 -1.18 -30.49
C HIS A 705 26.76 -2.31 -29.86
N ARG A 706 26.41 -3.58 -30.12
CA ARG A 706 27.20 -4.75 -29.72
C ARG A 706 28.47 -4.89 -30.55
N GLU A 707 28.40 -4.57 -31.85
CA GLU A 707 29.58 -4.55 -32.73
C GLU A 707 30.55 -3.43 -32.34
N VAL A 708 30.06 -2.21 -32.08
CA VAL A 708 30.89 -1.10 -31.60
C VAL A 708 31.55 -1.43 -30.25
N VAL A 709 30.79 -1.94 -29.27
CA VAL A 709 31.35 -2.32 -27.97
C VAL A 709 32.34 -3.48 -28.08
N LYS A 710 32.11 -4.46 -28.97
CA LYS A 710 33.13 -5.48 -29.29
C LYS A 710 34.39 -4.86 -29.89
N GLY A 711 34.25 -4.01 -30.90
CA GLY A 711 35.37 -3.34 -31.57
C GLY A 711 36.25 -2.57 -30.58
N THR A 712 35.66 -1.73 -29.73
CA THR A 712 36.41 -0.96 -28.73
C THR A 712 37.07 -1.85 -27.67
N ILE A 713 36.47 -2.98 -27.28
CA ILE A 713 37.10 -3.94 -26.35
C ILE A 713 38.24 -4.69 -27.04
N GLU A 714 38.06 -5.15 -28.28
CA GLU A 714 39.09 -5.86 -29.06
C GLU A 714 40.28 -4.92 -29.37
N GLU A 715 40.02 -3.64 -29.66
CA GLU A 715 41.01 -2.58 -29.85
C GLU A 715 41.79 -2.25 -28.56
N GLN A 716 41.10 -2.08 -27.42
CA GLN A 716 41.77 -1.84 -26.12
C GLN A 716 42.57 -3.04 -25.62
N VAL A 717 42.11 -4.27 -25.88
CA VAL A 717 42.89 -5.49 -25.60
C VAL A 717 44.13 -5.54 -26.51
N HIS A 718 44.03 -5.11 -27.76
CA HIS A 718 45.18 -5.08 -28.67
C HIS A 718 46.21 -4.01 -28.26
N GLU A 719 45.77 -2.80 -27.88
CA GLU A 719 46.65 -1.77 -27.28
C GLU A 719 47.36 -2.29 -26.02
N ALA A 720 46.63 -2.98 -25.13
CA ALA A 720 47.21 -3.53 -23.91
C ALA A 720 48.28 -4.61 -24.21
N ASP A 721 48.00 -5.53 -25.14
CA ASP A 721 48.92 -6.61 -25.51
C ASP A 721 50.14 -6.12 -26.30
N VAL A 722 50.04 -4.96 -26.98
CA VAL A 722 51.19 -4.24 -27.55
C VAL A 722 52.02 -3.53 -26.48
N ARG A 723 51.38 -2.86 -25.50
CA ARG A 723 52.08 -2.17 -24.38
C ARG A 723 52.74 -3.13 -23.38
N VAL A 724 52.50 -4.44 -23.47
CA VAL A 724 53.18 -5.49 -22.68
C VAL A 724 54.38 -6.10 -23.44
N LYS A 725 54.63 -5.69 -24.70
CA LYS A 725 55.70 -6.20 -25.58
C LYS A 725 56.80 -5.16 -25.88
N VAL A 726 56.82 -4.05 -25.15
CA VAL A 726 57.83 -2.97 -25.20
C VAL A 726 58.42 -2.75 -23.81
#